data_AF-A0A233V9M8-F1
#
_entry.id   AF-A0A233V9M8-F1
#
_cell.length_a   1.000
_cell.length_b   1.000
_cell.length_c   1.000
_cell.angle_alpha   90.00
_cell.angle_beta   90.00
_cell.angle_gamma   90.00
#
_symmetry.space_group_name_H-M   'P 1'
#
loop_
_entity.id
_entity.type
_entity.pdbx_description
1 polymer ?
#
loop_
_entity_poly.entity_id
_entity_poly.type
_entity_poly.pdbx_seq_one_letter_code
_entity_poly.pdbx_strand_id
1 'polypeptide(L)'
;MNTKLLKKVLASTLALSMVLPIGVVNADKQNTQQEKSQQTTRISGKDRITTSVEISKSAYTTSENVVLASGFNFADALSAGQLASALNAPLLLSSQNKLDSQTKNEIERLKAKKVYVVGGDNAISKSGVDKNLQSSNINVTRLEGQDRYSTSQKVMEKTKEIINPEYLLIASGKNFPDALAATGFFVNHKSVMVLSDGVTYPQSNLQEIAIGGKNQLPLKGFTGRRVSGKDRYETALEIAKLSFDKNNNAILASGQVFADSLSAVSLTKKHSAPIILTQSNYLTENAKKYLNGKNVFIVGGEKTVVNKILTNITAEERAKIASFNLEEEIEKVLAKKKKNDNVNLEKEIERILAKNQAYQNLIIKQEVEKALSGKQIGKSVDLEKEIEKILDKKQSNQNVDLEKEINRVITKRRLKDSIDSGEKTIADAKKRLADYKEKLKKYKEDPENIKKFEEKIKRMQKENEEYEKTYKAQKARINKRIEEVNNDISLVDYRLNEGAFAFFEWVTEQKLEYPNPQFKKDAENALDILNEYYKKGDIKKTPEDATSYNNLFASFELSQQLKEFRRKAKADMVGTNLTILAKTMVSCNRNVYSSNKNTFNIIEYLYSSEENPINYWYNDGKAVYEELLKIIGEKYSNNWNEWENNAMENAKKEYERIHGKEADLGHFGELLNRKYDVIAIARNSSKNGSNGDIYCLNADDFRNYGRVSSDYAGFFERYKHITNKDQLLRDKKSLETDLNREEMYKKEREERIKSLKNYEDSETDQIRMEIRWIENDLAKWEKEQQEKKAAYDKLK
;
A
#
# COMPACT_ATOMS: atom_id res chain seq x y z
N MET A 1 -3.26 -64.67 51.99
CA MET A 1 -2.23 -64.09 51.10
C MET A 1 -0.89 -64.14 51.81
N ASN A 2 0.20 -64.54 51.14
CA ASN A 2 1.48 -64.76 51.81
C ASN A 2 2.25 -63.44 52.01
N THR A 3 2.39 -62.99 53.26
CA THR A 3 2.97 -61.69 53.63
C THR A 3 4.46 -61.55 53.26
N LYS A 4 5.18 -62.66 53.05
CA LYS A 4 6.53 -62.63 52.47
C LYS A 4 6.55 -62.12 51.02
N LEU A 5 5.52 -62.40 50.22
CA LEU A 5 5.48 -61.97 48.81
C LEU A 5 5.20 -60.47 48.70
N LEU A 6 4.26 -59.94 49.50
CA LEU A 6 3.97 -58.50 49.53
C LEU A 6 5.16 -57.68 50.08
N LYS A 7 5.86 -58.21 51.09
CA LYS A 7 7.12 -57.60 51.59
C LYS A 7 8.26 -57.69 50.57
N LYS A 8 8.37 -58.76 49.77
CA LYS A 8 9.31 -58.81 48.64
C LYS A 8 8.99 -57.74 47.59
N VAL A 9 7.72 -57.56 47.22
CA VAL A 9 7.30 -56.54 46.23
C VAL A 9 7.61 -55.12 46.74
N LEU A 10 7.24 -54.78 47.98
CA LEU A 10 7.54 -53.47 48.59
C LEU A 10 9.04 -53.23 48.85
N ALA A 11 9.83 -54.28 49.06
CA ALA A 11 11.29 -54.18 49.13
C ALA A 11 11.92 -54.00 47.73
N SER A 12 11.37 -54.64 46.69
CA SER A 12 11.88 -54.53 45.32
C SER A 12 11.71 -53.13 44.73
N THR A 13 10.73 -52.34 45.18
CA THR A 13 10.60 -50.91 44.85
C THR A 13 11.65 -50.00 45.50
N LEU A 14 12.39 -50.47 46.51
CA LEU A 14 13.50 -49.71 47.13
C LEU A 14 14.91 -50.27 46.84
N ALA A 15 15.03 -51.49 46.28
CA ALA A 15 16.29 -52.22 46.23
C ALA A 15 16.75 -52.69 44.83
N LEU A 16 16.09 -52.29 43.74
CA LEU A 16 16.51 -52.66 42.37
C LEU A 16 17.66 -51.80 41.79
N SER A 17 18.65 -51.51 42.63
CA SER A 17 19.98 -51.07 42.22
C SER A 17 20.98 -52.24 42.32
N MET A 18 20.89 -53.21 41.39
CA MET A 18 21.97 -54.17 41.09
C MET A 18 21.69 -54.91 39.76
N VAL A 19 22.75 -55.24 39.03
CA VAL A 19 22.76 -55.79 37.66
C VAL A 19 23.16 -57.27 37.68
N LEU A 20 22.57 -58.12 36.83
CA LEU A 20 23.18 -59.39 36.35
C LEU A 20 22.74 -59.71 34.89
N PRO A 21 23.47 -60.55 34.11
CA PRO A 21 23.57 -60.35 32.64
C PRO A 21 23.38 -61.60 31.71
N ILE A 22 23.42 -61.34 30.39
CA ILE A 22 23.67 -62.25 29.22
C ILE A 22 22.49 -63.11 28.68
N GLY A 23 22.31 -63.08 27.34
CA GLY A 23 21.61 -64.12 26.55
C GLY A 23 20.98 -63.63 25.23
N VAL A 24 21.59 -63.93 24.06
CA VAL A 24 21.08 -63.55 22.72
C VAL A 24 20.35 -64.72 22.05
N VAL A 25 19.10 -64.51 21.56
CA VAL A 25 18.44 -65.40 20.58
C VAL A 25 17.55 -64.58 19.62
N ASN A 26 17.61 -64.87 18.32
CA ASN A 26 16.73 -64.33 17.27
C ASN A 26 15.41 -65.11 17.14
N ALA A 27 14.30 -64.42 16.88
CA ALA A 27 13.06 -64.88 16.18
C ALA A 27 11.92 -63.88 16.48
N ASP A 28 10.94 -63.61 15.61
CA ASP A 28 10.86 -63.68 14.15
C ASP A 28 9.74 -62.71 13.70
N LYS A 29 9.50 -62.59 12.39
CA LYS A 29 8.45 -61.76 11.78
C LYS A 29 7.03 -62.15 12.25
N GLN A 30 6.17 -61.13 12.42
CA GLN A 30 4.95 -60.90 11.61
C GLN A 30 3.91 -60.09 12.40
N ASN A 31 3.63 -58.84 11.98
CA ASN A 31 2.27 -58.44 11.59
C ASN A 31 2.32 -57.07 10.89
N THR A 32 2.17 -57.05 9.57
CA THR A 32 2.20 -55.82 8.77
C THR A 32 0.77 -55.43 8.39
N GLN A 33 0.13 -54.56 9.17
CA GLN A 33 -0.98 -53.78 8.62
C GLN A 33 -0.40 -52.69 7.72
N GLN A 34 -0.86 -52.60 6.48
CA GLN A 34 -0.37 -51.64 5.50
C GLN A 34 -0.80 -50.21 5.89
N GLU A 35 0.11 -49.41 6.43
CA GLU A 35 -0.07 -47.96 6.42
C GLU A 35 -0.06 -47.46 4.98
N LYS A 36 -1.11 -46.74 4.60
CA LYS A 36 -1.25 -46.14 3.27
C LYS A 36 -0.20 -45.03 3.14
N SER A 37 0.80 -45.23 2.29
CA SER A 37 1.95 -44.31 2.19
C SER A 37 1.50 -42.90 1.80
N GLN A 38 1.85 -41.93 2.65
CA GLN A 38 1.53 -40.52 2.44
C GLN A 38 2.35 -39.96 1.26
N GLN A 39 1.68 -39.69 0.13
CA GLN A 39 2.35 -39.10 -1.03
C GLN A 39 2.61 -37.61 -0.81
N THR A 40 3.86 -37.19 -1.01
CA THR A 40 4.29 -35.78 -0.86
C THR A 40 4.83 -35.27 -2.20
N THR A 41 4.46 -34.04 -2.56
CA THR A 41 4.89 -33.41 -3.83
C THR A 41 5.25 -31.96 -3.55
N ARG A 42 6.46 -31.53 -3.90
CA ARG A 42 6.87 -30.12 -3.78
C ARG A 42 6.69 -29.40 -5.11
N ILE A 43 6.14 -28.18 -5.05
CA ILE A 43 6.01 -27.28 -6.19
C ILE A 43 6.69 -25.96 -5.81
N SER A 44 7.81 -25.66 -6.47
CA SER A 44 8.70 -24.55 -6.11
C SER A 44 9.56 -24.11 -7.29
N GLY A 45 9.69 -22.80 -7.48
CA GLY A 45 10.70 -22.19 -8.34
C GLY A 45 11.92 -21.71 -7.55
N LYS A 46 12.85 -21.03 -8.25
CA LYS A 46 14.00 -20.34 -7.65
C LYS A 46 13.61 -19.09 -6.85
N ASP A 47 12.43 -18.54 -7.13
CA ASP A 47 11.84 -17.35 -6.55
C ASP A 47 10.30 -17.44 -6.59
N ARG A 48 9.60 -16.45 -6.03
CA ARG A 48 8.14 -16.40 -5.98
C ARG A 48 7.48 -16.34 -7.37
N ILE A 49 8.14 -15.72 -8.35
CA ILE A 49 7.62 -15.55 -9.71
C ILE A 49 7.64 -16.89 -10.42
N THR A 50 8.80 -17.55 -10.45
CA THR A 50 8.94 -18.92 -10.95
C THR A 50 8.09 -19.92 -10.18
N THR A 51 7.90 -19.75 -8.86
CA THR A 51 6.97 -20.61 -8.11
C THR A 51 5.52 -20.46 -8.60
N SER A 52 5.05 -19.23 -8.90
CA SER A 52 3.73 -19.04 -9.51
C SER A 52 3.60 -19.68 -10.91
N VAL A 53 4.69 -19.71 -11.68
CA VAL A 53 4.75 -20.38 -12.99
C VAL A 53 4.71 -21.90 -12.85
N GLU A 54 5.46 -22.51 -11.93
CA GLU A 54 5.40 -23.98 -11.71
C GLU A 54 4.05 -24.42 -11.11
N ILE A 55 3.42 -23.58 -10.28
CA ILE A 55 2.03 -23.77 -9.84
C ILE A 55 1.06 -23.72 -11.03
N SER A 56 1.22 -22.75 -11.94
CA SER A 56 0.38 -22.64 -13.14
C SER A 56 0.52 -23.87 -14.05
N LYS A 57 1.75 -24.32 -14.33
CA LYS A 57 2.02 -25.53 -15.14
C LYS A 57 1.42 -26.81 -14.54
N SER A 58 1.48 -26.97 -13.22
CA SER A 58 0.92 -28.16 -12.55
C SER A 58 -0.62 -28.15 -12.49
N ALA A 59 -1.25 -26.97 -12.47
CA ALA A 59 -2.70 -26.84 -12.46
C ALA A 59 -3.34 -26.83 -13.87
N TYR A 60 -2.74 -26.12 -14.82
CA TYR A 60 -3.36 -25.74 -16.10
C TYR A 60 -2.49 -26.08 -17.32
N THR A 61 -3.04 -26.86 -18.25
CA THR A 61 -2.41 -27.06 -19.58
C THR A 61 -2.57 -25.81 -20.44
N THR A 62 -3.75 -25.21 -20.46
CA THR A 62 -4.10 -23.92 -21.08
C THR A 62 -5.04 -23.14 -20.18
N SER A 63 -5.16 -21.82 -20.39
CA SER A 63 -6.22 -21.01 -19.79
C SER A 63 -6.43 -19.74 -20.60
N GLU A 64 -7.68 -19.43 -20.96
CA GLU A 64 -8.00 -18.21 -21.71
C GLU A 64 -7.86 -16.92 -20.87
N ASN A 65 -8.02 -17.06 -19.55
CA ASN A 65 -7.91 -15.98 -18.58
C ASN A 65 -6.67 -16.19 -17.70
N VAL A 66 -6.00 -15.11 -17.34
CA VAL A 66 -4.93 -15.08 -16.33
C VAL A 66 -5.25 -13.97 -15.34
N VAL A 67 -4.99 -14.20 -14.06
CA VAL A 67 -4.95 -13.12 -13.06
C VAL A 67 -3.49 -12.82 -12.75
N LEU A 68 -3.10 -11.55 -12.84
CA LEU A 68 -1.73 -11.09 -12.66
C LEU A 68 -1.67 -10.11 -11.48
N ALA A 69 -0.85 -10.42 -10.47
CA ALA A 69 -0.69 -9.57 -9.29
C ALA A 69 0.80 -9.33 -8.97
N SER A 70 1.07 -8.32 -8.15
CA SER A 70 2.45 -8.00 -7.75
C SER A 70 3.03 -9.15 -6.93
N GLY A 71 4.23 -9.61 -7.30
CA GLY A 71 4.99 -10.53 -6.45
C GLY A 71 5.45 -9.88 -5.15
N PHE A 72 5.44 -8.54 -5.06
CA PHE A 72 6.07 -7.80 -3.96
C PHE A 72 5.05 -7.04 -3.09
N ASN A 73 3.94 -6.56 -3.64
CA ASN A 73 2.81 -6.07 -2.85
C ASN A 73 1.80 -7.20 -2.55
N PHE A 74 1.83 -7.74 -1.34
CA PHE A 74 1.05 -8.93 -0.99
C PHE A 74 -0.46 -8.75 -0.95
N ALA A 75 -0.95 -7.56 -0.57
CA ALA A 75 -2.37 -7.38 -0.29
C ALA A 75 -3.23 -7.52 -1.57
N ASP A 76 -2.73 -6.98 -2.67
CA ASP A 76 -3.35 -7.07 -3.99
C ASP A 76 -3.44 -8.54 -4.43
N ALA A 77 -2.33 -9.30 -4.31
CA ALA A 77 -2.26 -10.72 -4.66
C ALA A 77 -3.19 -11.61 -3.81
N LEU A 78 -3.35 -11.33 -2.51
CA LEU A 78 -4.31 -12.04 -1.66
C LEU A 78 -5.76 -11.79 -2.12
N SER A 79 -6.07 -10.54 -2.45
CA SER A 79 -7.41 -10.19 -2.96
C SER A 79 -7.69 -10.82 -4.32
N ALA A 80 -6.66 -10.95 -5.18
CA ALA A 80 -6.74 -11.54 -6.52
C ALA A 80 -7.12 -13.03 -6.53
N GLY A 81 -6.86 -13.76 -5.45
CA GLY A 81 -7.11 -15.21 -5.39
C GLY A 81 -8.58 -15.61 -5.58
N GLN A 82 -9.52 -14.79 -5.09
CA GLN A 82 -10.96 -15.04 -5.28
C GLN A 82 -11.36 -15.00 -6.77
N LEU A 83 -10.81 -14.03 -7.51
CA LEU A 83 -11.06 -13.85 -8.94
C LEU A 83 -10.41 -14.96 -9.76
N ALA A 84 -9.21 -15.40 -9.39
CA ALA A 84 -8.54 -16.54 -10.02
C ALA A 84 -9.35 -17.84 -9.82
N SER A 85 -9.91 -18.08 -8.63
CA SER A 85 -10.79 -19.22 -8.36
C SER A 85 -12.10 -19.14 -9.18
N ALA A 86 -12.72 -17.97 -9.25
CA ALA A 86 -13.98 -17.75 -9.98
C ALA A 86 -13.82 -17.88 -11.51
N LEU A 87 -12.71 -17.39 -12.06
CA LEU A 87 -12.38 -17.53 -13.50
C LEU A 87 -11.83 -18.91 -13.88
N ASN A 88 -11.56 -19.78 -12.90
CA ASN A 88 -10.80 -21.03 -13.08
C ASN A 88 -9.47 -20.78 -13.83
N ALA A 89 -8.73 -19.76 -13.36
CA ALA A 89 -7.54 -19.20 -13.99
C ALA A 89 -6.31 -19.29 -13.07
N PRO A 90 -5.09 -19.35 -13.61
CA PRO A 90 -3.88 -19.22 -12.81
C PRO A 90 -3.70 -17.78 -12.29
N LEU A 91 -3.25 -17.69 -11.04
CA LEU A 91 -2.74 -16.46 -10.45
C LEU A 91 -1.21 -16.42 -10.63
N LEU A 92 -0.75 -15.61 -11.57
CA LEU A 92 0.66 -15.38 -11.83
C LEU A 92 1.16 -14.12 -11.11
N LEU A 93 2.46 -14.09 -10.82
CA LEU A 93 3.13 -12.96 -10.18
C LEU A 93 4.11 -12.28 -11.15
N SER A 94 4.32 -10.97 -10.99
CA SER A 94 5.38 -10.22 -11.69
C SER A 94 6.04 -9.18 -10.79
N SER A 95 7.22 -8.70 -11.20
CA SER A 95 7.83 -7.50 -10.63
C SER A 95 7.00 -6.24 -10.92
N GLN A 96 7.19 -5.20 -10.11
CA GLN A 96 6.47 -3.94 -10.24
C GLN A 96 6.70 -3.27 -11.61
N ASN A 97 7.94 -3.10 -12.03
CA ASN A 97 8.28 -2.22 -13.17
C ASN A 97 8.41 -2.94 -14.53
N LYS A 98 8.15 -4.25 -14.60
CA LYS A 98 8.29 -5.05 -15.83
C LYS A 98 7.43 -6.30 -15.77
N LEU A 99 7.00 -6.78 -16.92
CA LEU A 99 6.49 -8.14 -17.09
C LEU A 99 7.69 -9.08 -17.13
N ASP A 100 7.90 -9.89 -16.08
CA ASP A 100 9.02 -10.83 -16.05
C ASP A 100 8.89 -11.90 -17.13
N SER A 101 10.01 -12.27 -17.76
CA SER A 101 9.99 -13.17 -18.92
C SER A 101 9.43 -14.55 -18.59
N GLN A 102 9.62 -15.05 -17.37
CA GLN A 102 9.00 -16.30 -16.92
C GLN A 102 7.48 -16.21 -16.91
N THR A 103 6.94 -15.06 -16.50
CA THR A 103 5.50 -14.77 -16.46
C THR A 103 4.94 -14.56 -17.86
N LYS A 104 5.65 -13.82 -18.73
CA LYS A 104 5.27 -13.64 -20.15
C LYS A 104 5.20 -14.99 -20.88
N ASN A 105 6.25 -15.80 -20.76
CA ASN A 105 6.33 -17.10 -21.42
C ASN A 105 5.24 -18.06 -20.91
N GLU A 106 4.83 -17.96 -19.64
CA GLU A 106 3.74 -18.76 -19.08
C GLU A 106 2.36 -18.30 -19.60
N ILE A 107 2.14 -16.98 -19.73
CA ILE A 107 0.94 -16.41 -20.36
C ILE A 107 0.82 -16.88 -21.83
N GLU A 108 1.93 -16.90 -22.57
CA GLU A 108 2.00 -17.42 -23.94
C GLU A 108 1.75 -18.94 -23.98
N ARG A 109 2.38 -19.72 -23.08
CA ARG A 109 2.17 -21.18 -22.97
C ARG A 109 0.71 -21.54 -22.69
N LEU A 110 0.04 -20.77 -21.84
CA LEU A 110 -1.37 -20.93 -21.51
C LEU A 110 -2.31 -20.58 -22.68
N LYS A 111 -1.83 -19.85 -23.69
CA LYS A 111 -2.60 -19.25 -24.79
C LYS A 111 -3.67 -18.28 -24.28
N ALA A 112 -3.32 -17.49 -23.27
CA ALA A 112 -4.25 -16.56 -22.64
C ALA A 112 -4.65 -15.41 -23.57
N LYS A 113 -5.96 -15.16 -23.65
CA LYS A 113 -6.57 -14.05 -24.42
C LYS A 113 -6.80 -12.81 -23.56
N LYS A 114 -6.97 -13.00 -22.24
CA LYS A 114 -7.30 -11.93 -21.30
C LYS A 114 -6.48 -12.03 -20.02
N VAL A 115 -5.92 -10.90 -19.58
CA VAL A 115 -5.20 -10.76 -18.31
C VAL A 115 -5.92 -9.75 -17.43
N TYR A 116 -6.29 -10.17 -16.21
CA TYR A 116 -6.79 -9.31 -15.16
C TYR A 116 -5.64 -8.86 -14.27
N VAL A 117 -5.23 -7.59 -14.36
CA VAL A 117 -4.13 -7.04 -13.57
C VAL A 117 -4.68 -6.48 -12.26
N VAL A 118 -4.22 -6.98 -11.12
CA VAL A 118 -4.69 -6.59 -9.79
C VAL A 118 -3.61 -5.78 -9.07
N GLY A 119 -3.99 -4.57 -8.65
CA GLY A 119 -3.11 -3.59 -8.03
C GLY A 119 -2.91 -2.32 -8.88
N GLY A 120 -2.57 -1.22 -8.22
CA GLY A 120 -2.30 0.07 -8.88
C GLY A 120 -0.94 0.13 -9.58
N ASP A 121 -0.64 1.27 -10.20
CA ASP A 121 0.63 1.52 -10.92
C ASP A 121 1.88 1.31 -10.03
N ASN A 122 1.76 1.62 -8.73
CA ASN A 122 2.79 1.38 -7.70
C ASN A 122 3.00 -0.10 -7.34
N ALA A 123 2.08 -1.00 -7.71
CA ALA A 123 2.18 -2.43 -7.45
C ALA A 123 2.55 -3.23 -8.70
N ILE A 124 1.97 -2.84 -9.84
CA ILE A 124 2.31 -3.28 -11.21
C ILE A 124 2.20 -2.05 -12.13
N SER A 125 3.31 -1.64 -12.73
CA SER A 125 3.38 -0.50 -13.62
C SER A 125 2.59 -0.72 -14.92
N LYS A 126 1.74 0.25 -15.25
CA LYS A 126 0.98 0.32 -16.51
C LYS A 126 1.90 0.43 -17.72
N SER A 127 2.98 1.20 -17.60
CA SER A 127 3.96 1.35 -18.69
C SER A 127 4.85 0.11 -18.86
N GLY A 128 5.22 -0.56 -17.76
CA GLY A 128 6.07 -1.75 -17.77
C GLY A 128 5.36 -3.10 -18.02
N VAL A 129 4.05 -3.17 -17.80
CA VAL A 129 3.27 -4.43 -17.89
C VAL A 129 2.09 -4.33 -18.85
N ASP A 130 1.14 -3.42 -18.64
CA ASP A 130 -0.09 -3.37 -19.45
C ASP A 130 0.23 -3.16 -20.94
N LYS A 131 1.14 -2.23 -21.24
CA LYS A 131 1.62 -2.00 -22.61
C LYS A 131 2.25 -3.23 -23.26
N ASN A 132 2.98 -4.05 -22.50
CA ASN A 132 3.66 -5.26 -23.01
C ASN A 132 2.68 -6.40 -23.30
N LEU A 133 1.63 -6.52 -22.48
CA LEU A 133 0.51 -7.43 -22.71
C LEU A 133 -0.34 -6.99 -23.91
N GLN A 134 -0.69 -5.71 -23.98
CA GLN A 134 -1.43 -5.11 -25.10
C GLN A 134 -0.68 -5.25 -26.44
N SER A 135 0.63 -5.01 -26.47
CA SER A 135 1.46 -5.24 -27.67
C SER A 135 1.53 -6.71 -28.10
N SER A 136 1.16 -7.64 -27.21
CA SER A 136 1.06 -9.08 -27.49
C SER A 136 -0.36 -9.50 -27.88
N ASN A 137 -1.24 -8.55 -28.21
CA ASN A 137 -2.66 -8.74 -28.54
C ASN A 137 -3.49 -9.41 -27.42
N ILE A 138 -3.13 -9.16 -26.15
CA ILE A 138 -3.84 -9.65 -24.98
C ILE A 138 -4.77 -8.55 -24.45
N ASN A 139 -6.03 -8.88 -24.19
CA ASN A 139 -6.97 -7.95 -23.56
C ASN A 139 -6.62 -7.76 -22.08
N VAL A 140 -6.32 -6.53 -21.67
CA VAL A 140 -5.95 -6.20 -20.28
C VAL A 140 -7.11 -5.52 -19.57
N THR A 141 -7.52 -6.06 -18.42
CA THR A 141 -8.49 -5.42 -17.51
C THR A 141 -7.82 -5.17 -16.16
N ARG A 142 -7.65 -3.92 -15.76
CA ARG A 142 -7.00 -3.57 -14.48
C ARG A 142 -8.02 -3.33 -13.37
N LEU A 143 -7.75 -3.89 -12.20
CA LEU A 143 -8.51 -3.74 -10.96
C LEU A 143 -7.61 -3.07 -9.91
N GLU A 144 -7.76 -1.75 -9.78
CA GLU A 144 -6.93 -0.91 -8.89
C GLU A 144 -7.78 0.07 -8.06
N GLY A 145 -7.49 0.17 -6.77
CA GLY A 145 -8.00 1.20 -5.86
C GLY A 145 -6.93 2.22 -5.48
N GLN A 146 -7.28 3.18 -4.63
CA GLN A 146 -6.32 4.11 -4.03
C GLN A 146 -5.42 3.42 -2.99
N ASP A 147 -5.89 2.29 -2.45
CA ASP A 147 -5.21 1.47 -1.46
C ASP A 147 -5.57 -0.02 -1.61
N ARG A 148 -5.06 -0.85 -0.69
CA ARG A 148 -5.34 -2.30 -0.66
C ARG A 148 -6.80 -2.65 -0.39
N TYR A 149 -7.53 -1.81 0.34
CA TYR A 149 -8.90 -2.09 0.76
C TYR A 149 -9.85 -1.84 -0.41
N SER A 150 -9.75 -0.66 -1.03
CA SER A 150 -10.45 -0.29 -2.27
C SER A 150 -10.05 -1.16 -3.47
N THR A 151 -8.80 -1.61 -3.57
CA THR A 151 -8.40 -2.63 -4.56
C THR A 151 -9.13 -3.95 -4.30
N SER A 152 -9.14 -4.44 -3.04
CA SER A 152 -9.85 -5.68 -2.71
C SER A 152 -11.37 -5.59 -2.96
N GLN A 153 -11.98 -4.43 -2.74
CA GLN A 153 -13.38 -4.18 -3.07
C GLN A 153 -13.64 -4.29 -4.58
N LYS A 154 -12.80 -3.69 -5.44
CA LYS A 154 -12.96 -3.83 -6.90
C LYS A 154 -12.78 -5.27 -7.38
N VAL A 155 -11.89 -6.04 -6.76
CA VAL A 155 -11.76 -7.48 -7.07
C VAL A 155 -12.98 -8.26 -6.58
N MET A 156 -13.50 -7.95 -5.40
CA MET A 156 -14.73 -8.52 -4.85
C MET A 156 -15.93 -8.26 -5.77
N GLU A 157 -16.19 -7.00 -6.15
CA GLU A 157 -17.27 -6.66 -7.08
C GLU A 157 -17.09 -7.34 -8.45
N LYS A 158 -15.86 -7.34 -9.01
CA LYS A 158 -15.62 -8.05 -10.28
C LYS A 158 -15.84 -9.57 -10.18
N THR A 159 -15.69 -10.13 -8.98
CA THR A 159 -15.96 -11.55 -8.72
C THR A 159 -17.46 -11.81 -8.58
N LYS A 160 -18.25 -10.88 -8.01
CA LYS A 160 -19.73 -10.95 -7.99
C LYS A 160 -20.38 -10.90 -9.38
N GLU A 161 -19.69 -10.36 -10.38
CA GLU A 161 -20.15 -10.43 -11.78
C GLU A 161 -20.01 -11.85 -12.39
N ILE A 162 -19.17 -12.71 -11.80
CA ILE A 162 -18.81 -14.04 -12.32
C ILE A 162 -19.51 -15.15 -11.54
N ILE A 163 -19.62 -14.98 -10.22
CA ILE A 163 -20.35 -15.88 -9.32
C ILE A 163 -21.46 -15.09 -8.62
N ASN A 164 -22.58 -15.74 -8.32
CA ASN A 164 -23.57 -15.22 -7.38
C ASN A 164 -23.20 -15.73 -5.97
N PRO A 165 -22.49 -14.96 -5.12
CA PRO A 165 -22.02 -15.45 -3.83
C PRO A 165 -23.14 -15.54 -2.79
N GLU A 166 -22.92 -16.40 -1.80
CA GLU A 166 -23.75 -16.57 -0.62
C GLU A 166 -23.05 -16.01 0.63
N TYR A 167 -21.71 -15.95 0.62
CA TYR A 167 -20.87 -15.55 1.76
C TYR A 167 -19.92 -14.38 1.43
N LEU A 168 -19.74 -13.48 2.40
CA LEU A 168 -18.71 -12.44 2.40
C LEU A 168 -17.65 -12.74 3.46
N LEU A 169 -16.41 -12.99 3.04
CA LEU A 169 -15.27 -13.17 3.93
C LEU A 169 -14.62 -11.81 4.22
N ILE A 170 -14.42 -11.50 5.49
CA ILE A 170 -13.79 -10.27 5.96
C ILE A 170 -12.46 -10.66 6.58
N ALA A 171 -11.35 -10.30 5.93
CA ALA A 171 -10.00 -10.65 6.36
C ALA A 171 -9.15 -9.40 6.63
N SER A 172 -8.12 -9.50 7.48
CA SER A 172 -7.27 -8.35 7.79
C SER A 172 -6.35 -7.98 6.62
N GLY A 173 -6.45 -6.74 6.12
CA GLY A 173 -5.48 -6.17 5.18
C GLY A 173 -4.14 -5.79 5.82
N LYS A 174 -4.04 -5.87 7.17
CA LYS A 174 -2.82 -5.61 7.95
C LYS A 174 -2.02 -6.90 8.20
N ASN A 175 -2.69 -8.02 8.48
CA ASN A 175 -2.07 -9.32 8.76
C ASN A 175 -2.59 -10.41 7.80
N PHE A 176 -1.74 -10.80 6.85
CA PHE A 176 -2.06 -11.66 5.70
C PHE A 176 -2.31 -13.18 5.92
N PRO A 177 -1.77 -13.89 6.95
CA PRO A 177 -1.79 -15.36 6.96
C PRO A 177 -3.21 -15.95 6.95
N ASP A 178 -4.10 -15.34 7.72
CA ASP A 178 -5.49 -15.79 7.85
C ASP A 178 -6.24 -15.58 6.52
N ALA A 179 -5.96 -14.49 5.80
CA ALA A 179 -6.48 -14.20 4.47
C ALA A 179 -5.95 -15.16 3.39
N LEU A 180 -4.70 -15.61 3.50
CA LEU A 180 -4.13 -16.61 2.59
C LEU A 180 -4.83 -17.96 2.75
N ALA A 181 -5.00 -18.42 3.99
CA ALA A 181 -5.71 -19.68 4.26
C ALA A 181 -7.19 -19.61 3.83
N ALA A 182 -7.83 -18.44 3.93
CA ALA A 182 -9.18 -18.19 3.45
C ALA A 182 -9.40 -18.51 1.96
N THR A 183 -8.35 -18.49 1.13
CA THR A 183 -8.47 -18.82 -0.30
C THR A 183 -8.99 -20.23 -0.56
N GLY A 184 -8.83 -21.15 0.40
CA GLY A 184 -9.45 -22.48 0.38
C GLY A 184 -10.98 -22.45 0.37
N PHE A 185 -11.59 -21.45 1.00
CA PHE A 185 -13.03 -21.35 1.15
C PHE A 185 -13.74 -21.11 -0.20
N PHE A 186 -13.10 -20.38 -1.13
CA PHE A 186 -13.62 -20.07 -2.47
C PHE A 186 -13.77 -21.30 -3.40
N VAL A 187 -13.27 -22.47 -3.02
CA VAL A 187 -13.32 -23.68 -3.86
C VAL A 187 -14.64 -24.41 -3.69
N ASN A 188 -15.12 -24.53 -2.46
CA ASN A 188 -16.33 -25.29 -2.10
C ASN A 188 -17.54 -24.40 -1.74
N HIS A 189 -17.36 -23.08 -1.63
CA HIS A 189 -18.44 -22.14 -1.32
C HIS A 189 -18.48 -20.98 -2.31
N LYS A 190 -19.69 -20.61 -2.78
CA LYS A 190 -19.90 -19.39 -3.56
C LYS A 190 -19.66 -18.19 -2.64
N SER A 191 -18.50 -17.58 -2.74
CA SER A 191 -18.05 -16.64 -1.72
C SER A 191 -17.05 -15.65 -2.30
N VAL A 192 -17.07 -14.44 -1.75
CA VAL A 192 -16.16 -13.35 -2.09
C VAL A 192 -15.49 -12.83 -0.83
N MET A 193 -14.38 -12.11 -0.96
CA MET A 193 -13.59 -11.60 0.16
C MET A 193 -13.22 -10.14 -0.01
N VAL A 194 -13.27 -9.39 1.10
CA VAL A 194 -12.79 -8.03 1.22
C VAL A 194 -11.73 -7.92 2.32
N LEU A 195 -10.73 -7.07 2.09
CA LEU A 195 -9.75 -6.72 3.11
C LEU A 195 -10.27 -5.57 3.98
N SER A 196 -10.15 -5.73 5.30
CA SER A 196 -10.52 -4.74 6.32
C SER A 196 -9.28 -4.16 7.00
N ASP A 197 -9.36 -2.90 7.42
CA ASP A 197 -8.38 -2.27 8.31
C ASP A 197 -8.47 -2.78 9.78
N GLY A 198 -9.44 -3.64 10.09
CA GLY A 198 -9.76 -4.15 11.42
C GLY A 198 -11.08 -3.60 12.00
N VAL A 199 -11.59 -2.51 11.45
CA VAL A 199 -12.80 -1.80 11.92
C VAL A 199 -13.83 -1.69 10.80
N THR A 200 -13.40 -1.35 9.58
CA THR A 200 -14.27 -1.03 8.45
C THR A 200 -14.29 -2.12 7.39
N TYR A 201 -15.45 -2.35 6.78
CA TYR A 201 -15.67 -3.18 5.60
C TYR A 201 -17.02 -2.77 4.96
N PRO A 202 -17.23 -2.99 3.65
CA PRO A 202 -18.50 -2.65 3.00
C PRO A 202 -19.64 -3.53 3.52
N GLN A 203 -20.77 -2.91 3.86
CA GLN A 203 -21.98 -3.61 4.29
C GLN A 203 -22.51 -4.53 3.19
N SER A 204 -23.07 -5.68 3.59
CA SER A 204 -23.53 -6.71 2.66
C SER A 204 -24.81 -7.39 3.14
N ASN A 205 -25.58 -7.92 2.19
CA ASN A 205 -26.69 -8.85 2.44
C ASN A 205 -26.23 -10.33 2.43
N LEU A 206 -24.95 -10.59 2.18
CA LEU A 206 -24.35 -11.93 2.18
C LEU A 206 -24.11 -12.41 3.62
N GLN A 207 -23.96 -13.73 3.80
CA GLN A 207 -23.58 -14.28 5.10
C GLN A 207 -22.13 -13.91 5.43
N GLU A 208 -21.96 -13.02 6.41
CA GLU A 208 -20.66 -12.45 6.74
C GLU A 208 -19.82 -13.39 7.62
N ILE A 209 -18.57 -13.63 7.23
CA ILE A 209 -17.60 -14.46 7.95
C ILE A 209 -16.31 -13.68 8.20
N ALA A 210 -16.04 -13.31 9.46
CA ALA A 210 -14.76 -12.73 9.86
C ALA A 210 -13.68 -13.81 9.99
N ILE A 211 -12.61 -13.66 9.21
CA ILE A 211 -11.46 -14.58 9.19
C ILE A 211 -10.30 -13.99 9.99
N GLY A 212 -10.10 -14.51 11.21
CA GLY A 212 -9.07 -14.05 12.15
C GLY A 212 -9.62 -13.58 13.50
N GLY A 213 -8.74 -13.59 14.51
CA GLY A 213 -9.09 -13.27 15.89
C GLY A 213 -9.47 -11.80 16.12
N LYS A 214 -10.20 -11.53 17.21
CA LYS A 214 -10.67 -10.18 17.59
C LYS A 214 -9.56 -9.14 17.71
N ASN A 215 -8.31 -9.53 17.96
CA ASN A 215 -7.17 -8.60 18.03
C ASN A 215 -6.76 -8.04 16.65
N GLN A 216 -7.00 -8.78 15.57
CA GLN A 216 -6.66 -8.36 14.19
C GLN A 216 -7.87 -7.83 13.43
N LEU A 217 -9.06 -8.31 13.79
CA LEU A 217 -10.35 -7.86 13.27
C LEU A 217 -11.32 -7.59 14.45
N PRO A 218 -11.15 -6.48 15.19
CA PRO A 218 -12.08 -6.08 16.25
C PRO A 218 -13.54 -6.06 15.81
N LEU A 219 -13.84 -5.44 14.66
CA LEU A 219 -15.16 -5.35 14.03
C LEU A 219 -16.28 -5.13 15.07
N LYS A 220 -16.28 -3.95 15.72
CA LYS A 220 -17.23 -3.64 16.80
C LYS A 220 -18.67 -3.79 16.30
N GLY A 221 -19.49 -4.55 17.02
CA GLY A 221 -20.89 -4.82 16.65
C GLY A 221 -21.10 -5.93 15.61
N PHE A 222 -20.03 -6.58 15.12
CA PHE A 222 -20.14 -7.67 14.15
C PHE A 222 -20.90 -8.88 14.72
N THR A 223 -22.00 -9.23 14.06
CA THR A 223 -22.90 -10.35 14.41
C THR A 223 -22.70 -11.59 13.55
N GLY A 224 -21.92 -11.51 12.47
CA GLY A 224 -21.62 -12.63 11.58
C GLY A 224 -20.75 -13.72 12.22
N ARG A 225 -20.50 -14.80 11.47
CA ARG A 225 -19.69 -15.93 11.96
C ARG A 225 -18.22 -15.50 12.05
N ARG A 226 -17.49 -15.99 13.06
CA ARG A 226 -16.02 -15.82 13.13
C ARG A 226 -15.31 -17.16 13.02
N VAL A 227 -14.25 -17.21 12.23
CA VAL A 227 -13.35 -18.37 12.10
C VAL A 227 -11.94 -17.90 12.49
N SER A 228 -11.41 -18.45 13.58
CA SER A 228 -10.11 -18.04 14.13
C SER A 228 -9.56 -19.10 15.08
N GLY A 229 -8.26 -19.38 14.99
CA GLY A 229 -7.52 -20.15 15.99
C GLY A 229 -6.76 -19.25 16.97
N LYS A 230 -5.98 -19.88 17.86
CA LYS A 230 -5.06 -19.19 18.80
C LYS A 230 -3.90 -18.47 18.08
N ASP A 231 -3.58 -18.94 16.87
CA ASP A 231 -2.52 -18.45 15.99
C ASP A 231 -2.90 -18.73 14.52
N ARG A 232 -2.06 -18.27 13.59
CA ARG A 232 -2.27 -18.43 12.13
C ARG A 232 -2.34 -19.90 11.65
N TYR A 233 -1.70 -20.82 12.36
CA TYR A 233 -1.65 -22.23 11.98
C TYR A 233 -2.96 -22.92 12.37
N GLU A 234 -3.47 -22.64 13.57
CA GLU A 234 -4.80 -23.10 13.99
C GLU A 234 -5.92 -22.39 13.20
N THR A 235 -5.83 -21.09 12.87
CA THR A 235 -6.83 -20.43 11.99
C THR A 235 -6.92 -21.13 10.64
N ALA A 236 -5.79 -21.49 10.02
CA ALA A 236 -5.78 -22.24 8.76
C ALA A 236 -6.44 -23.62 8.90
N LEU A 237 -6.24 -24.31 10.03
CA LEU A 237 -6.90 -25.59 10.31
C LEU A 237 -8.40 -25.45 10.52
N GLU A 238 -8.89 -24.40 11.18
CA GLU A 238 -10.33 -24.16 11.32
C GLU A 238 -11.01 -23.85 9.98
N ILE A 239 -10.37 -23.08 9.10
CA ILE A 239 -10.84 -22.85 7.72
C ILE A 239 -10.85 -24.16 6.92
N ALA A 240 -9.82 -24.99 7.08
CA ALA A 240 -9.71 -26.28 6.42
C ALA A 240 -10.80 -27.26 6.86
N LYS A 241 -11.05 -27.41 8.17
CA LYS A 241 -12.15 -28.23 8.72
C LYS A 241 -13.52 -27.74 8.24
N LEU A 242 -13.73 -26.42 8.24
CA LEU A 242 -14.99 -25.81 7.81
C LEU A 242 -15.30 -26.05 6.31
N SER A 243 -14.26 -26.18 5.47
CA SER A 243 -14.44 -26.22 4.01
C SER A 243 -14.12 -27.58 3.38
N PHE A 244 -13.39 -28.46 4.07
CA PHE A 244 -12.85 -29.71 3.53
C PHE A 244 -12.87 -30.83 4.59
N ASP A 245 -14.08 -31.33 4.89
CA ASP A 245 -14.30 -32.44 5.82
C ASP A 245 -13.87 -33.81 5.23
N LYS A 246 -14.04 -34.00 3.92
CA LYS A 246 -13.82 -35.29 3.22
C LYS A 246 -12.81 -35.23 2.06
N ASN A 247 -11.71 -34.49 2.23
CA ASN A 247 -10.62 -34.38 1.26
C ASN A 247 -9.47 -35.37 1.52
N ASN A 248 -8.90 -35.92 0.44
CA ASN A 248 -7.66 -36.71 0.50
C ASN A 248 -6.39 -35.87 0.22
N ASN A 249 -6.52 -34.57 -0.05
CA ASN A 249 -5.43 -33.70 -0.49
C ASN A 249 -5.32 -32.46 0.43
N ALA A 250 -4.11 -32.02 0.74
CA ALA A 250 -3.83 -30.78 1.45
C ALA A 250 -2.64 -30.04 0.83
N ILE A 251 -2.64 -28.71 0.89
CA ILE A 251 -1.53 -27.87 0.46
C ILE A 251 -0.81 -27.36 1.69
N LEU A 252 0.52 -27.54 1.75
CA LEU A 252 1.35 -27.11 2.87
C LEU A 252 2.17 -25.88 2.48
N ALA A 253 1.94 -24.77 3.17
CA ALA A 253 2.53 -23.47 2.88
C ALA A 253 3.19 -22.85 4.11
N SER A 254 4.22 -22.01 3.92
CA SER A 254 4.86 -21.32 5.04
C SER A 254 3.98 -20.20 5.58
N GLY A 255 3.61 -20.28 6.86
CA GLY A 255 2.96 -19.19 7.58
C GLY A 255 3.91 -18.05 7.96
N GLN A 256 5.21 -18.19 7.70
CA GLN A 256 6.25 -17.20 7.98
C GLN A 256 6.69 -16.45 6.71
N VAL A 257 6.97 -17.17 5.62
CA VAL A 257 7.44 -16.62 4.33
C VAL A 257 6.53 -17.10 3.21
N PHE A 258 5.48 -16.32 2.97
CA PHE A 258 4.29 -16.71 2.23
C PHE A 258 4.28 -16.25 0.76
N ALA A 259 5.33 -15.57 0.30
CA ALA A 259 5.39 -15.00 -1.06
C ALA A 259 5.30 -16.07 -2.15
N ASP A 260 5.88 -17.25 -1.89
CA ASP A 260 5.78 -18.44 -2.74
C ASP A 260 4.34 -19.00 -2.80
N SER A 261 3.54 -18.74 -1.77
CA SER A 261 2.22 -19.34 -1.54
C SER A 261 1.06 -18.48 -2.02
N LEU A 262 1.28 -17.22 -2.42
CA LEU A 262 0.24 -16.30 -2.90
C LEU A 262 -0.56 -16.87 -4.10
N SER A 263 0.10 -17.65 -4.96
CA SER A 263 -0.49 -18.28 -6.15
C SER A 263 -1.09 -19.68 -5.88
N ALA A 264 -0.97 -20.22 -4.66
CA ALA A 264 -1.40 -21.57 -4.29
C ALA A 264 -2.92 -21.81 -4.38
N VAL A 265 -3.73 -20.74 -4.53
CA VAL A 265 -5.16 -20.85 -4.87
C VAL A 265 -5.40 -21.67 -6.15
N SER A 266 -4.45 -21.64 -7.10
CA SER A 266 -4.50 -22.46 -8.32
C SER A 266 -4.46 -23.97 -8.01
N LEU A 267 -3.58 -24.39 -7.10
CA LEU A 267 -3.51 -25.77 -6.61
C LEU A 267 -4.75 -26.13 -5.78
N THR A 268 -5.23 -25.18 -4.99
CA THR A 268 -6.40 -25.32 -4.12
C THR A 268 -7.62 -25.70 -4.94
N LYS A 269 -7.84 -24.99 -6.07
CA LYS A 269 -8.86 -25.30 -7.06
C LYS A 269 -8.61 -26.63 -7.77
N LYS A 270 -7.38 -26.87 -8.26
CA LYS A 270 -6.99 -28.09 -9.00
C LYS A 270 -7.19 -29.38 -8.22
N HIS A 271 -6.80 -29.39 -6.94
CA HIS A 271 -6.77 -30.60 -6.11
C HIS A 271 -7.90 -30.67 -5.08
N SER A 272 -8.79 -29.67 -5.05
CA SER A 272 -9.84 -29.51 -4.02
C SER A 272 -9.27 -29.68 -2.60
N ALA A 273 -8.25 -28.86 -2.30
CA ALA A 273 -7.38 -29.02 -1.14
C ALA A 273 -7.25 -27.69 -0.37
N PRO A 274 -7.38 -27.68 0.99
CA PRO A 274 -7.14 -26.49 1.79
C PRO A 274 -5.65 -26.16 1.88
N ILE A 275 -5.36 -24.88 2.15
CA ILE A 275 -4.03 -24.42 2.53
C ILE A 275 -3.87 -24.57 4.05
N ILE A 276 -2.96 -25.45 4.46
CA ILE A 276 -2.47 -25.61 5.82
C ILE A 276 -1.17 -24.82 5.96
N LEU A 277 -1.08 -23.98 6.98
CA LEU A 277 0.12 -23.20 7.27
C LEU A 277 1.05 -23.93 8.24
N THR A 278 2.36 -23.77 8.05
CA THR A 278 3.41 -24.34 8.90
C THR A 278 4.53 -23.32 9.19
N GLN A 279 5.30 -23.55 10.25
CA GLN A 279 6.63 -22.94 10.36
C GLN A 279 7.59 -23.67 9.41
N SER A 280 8.75 -23.07 9.11
CA SER A 280 9.71 -23.62 8.14
C SER A 280 10.18 -25.04 8.46
N ASN A 281 10.35 -25.36 9.75
CA ASN A 281 10.84 -26.65 10.25
C ASN A 281 9.93 -27.30 11.32
N TYR A 282 8.73 -26.77 11.58
CA TYR A 282 7.84 -27.27 12.62
C TYR A 282 6.35 -27.22 12.22
N LEU A 283 5.68 -28.38 12.33
CA LEU A 283 4.23 -28.56 12.23
C LEU A 283 3.61 -28.71 13.63
N THR A 284 2.46 -28.08 13.86
CA THR A 284 1.69 -28.30 15.10
C THR A 284 1.08 -29.70 15.11
N GLU A 285 0.84 -30.28 16.30
CA GLU A 285 0.20 -31.60 16.42
C GLU A 285 -1.18 -31.68 15.74
N ASN A 286 -1.94 -30.58 15.76
CA ASN A 286 -3.23 -30.51 15.08
C ASN A 286 -3.06 -30.53 13.56
N ALA A 287 -2.01 -29.88 13.03
CA ALA A 287 -1.69 -29.94 11.61
C ALA A 287 -1.18 -31.33 11.20
N LYS A 288 -0.31 -31.98 11.99
CA LYS A 288 0.10 -33.38 11.75
C LYS A 288 -1.12 -34.31 11.70
N LYS A 289 -2.02 -34.23 12.70
CA LYS A 289 -3.26 -35.03 12.76
C LYS A 289 -4.16 -34.80 11.54
N TYR A 290 -4.32 -33.55 11.10
CA TYR A 290 -5.11 -33.23 9.91
C TYR A 290 -4.45 -33.74 8.62
N LEU A 291 -3.13 -33.68 8.51
CA LEU A 291 -2.39 -34.09 7.32
C LEU A 291 -2.22 -35.61 7.20
N ASN A 292 -2.38 -36.37 8.30
CA ASN A 292 -2.20 -37.82 8.30
C ASN A 292 -3.10 -38.52 7.27
N GLY A 293 -2.52 -39.41 6.45
CA GLY A 293 -3.21 -40.13 5.39
C GLY A 293 -3.67 -39.28 4.17
N LYS A 294 -3.39 -37.97 4.14
CA LYS A 294 -3.66 -37.08 3.00
C LYS A 294 -2.42 -36.92 2.12
N ASN A 295 -2.61 -36.81 0.81
CA ASN A 295 -1.58 -36.37 -0.13
C ASN A 295 -1.23 -34.90 0.15
N VAL A 296 0.05 -34.55 0.21
CA VAL A 296 0.47 -33.19 0.59
C VAL A 296 1.29 -32.50 -0.51
N PHE A 297 0.79 -31.35 -0.95
CA PHE A 297 1.42 -30.48 -1.93
C PHE A 297 2.16 -29.36 -1.20
N ILE A 298 3.49 -29.45 -1.08
CA ILE A 298 4.32 -28.44 -0.41
C ILE A 298 4.62 -27.31 -1.39
N VAL A 299 4.26 -26.07 -1.02
CA VAL A 299 4.48 -24.88 -1.85
C VAL A 299 5.65 -24.06 -1.32
N GLY A 300 6.60 -23.76 -2.22
CA GLY A 300 7.80 -22.99 -1.91
C GLY A 300 9.05 -23.86 -1.70
N GLY A 301 10.21 -23.22 -1.68
CA GLY A 301 11.50 -23.90 -1.57
C GLY A 301 11.81 -24.48 -0.18
N GLU A 302 12.90 -25.24 -0.06
CA GLU A 302 13.32 -25.83 1.22
C GLU A 302 13.68 -24.79 2.30
N LYS A 303 14.02 -23.56 1.89
CA LYS A 303 14.23 -22.41 2.79
C LYS A 303 12.95 -21.93 3.47
N THR A 304 11.78 -22.16 2.88
CA THR A 304 10.48 -21.69 3.39
C THR A 304 9.68 -22.81 4.06
N VAL A 305 9.80 -24.06 3.58
CA VAL A 305 9.31 -25.29 4.22
C VAL A 305 10.28 -26.45 3.96
N VAL A 306 10.91 -27.03 4.98
CA VAL A 306 11.93 -28.10 4.83
C VAL A 306 11.35 -29.42 4.30
N ASN A 307 12.16 -30.25 3.61
CA ASN A 307 11.70 -31.52 3.02
C ASN A 307 11.16 -32.54 4.04
N LYS A 308 11.73 -32.60 5.25
CA LYS A 308 11.37 -33.60 6.28
C LYS A 308 10.23 -33.16 7.21
N ILE A 309 9.45 -32.15 6.82
CA ILE A 309 8.41 -31.55 7.67
C ILE A 309 7.29 -32.55 8.03
N LEU A 310 6.97 -33.52 7.16
CA LEU A 310 5.89 -34.50 7.34
C LEU A 310 6.32 -35.84 7.96
N THR A 311 7.63 -36.08 8.15
CA THR A 311 8.10 -37.38 8.66
C THR A 311 8.04 -37.45 10.19
N ASN A 312 7.05 -38.18 10.70
CA ASN A 312 6.97 -38.69 12.07
C ASN A 312 8.29 -39.35 12.54
N ILE A 313 8.72 -39.33 13.80
CA ILE A 313 8.17 -38.84 15.08
C ILE A 313 9.38 -38.47 16.00
N THR A 314 9.26 -37.56 16.97
CA THR A 314 10.38 -37.24 17.89
C THR A 314 10.63 -38.36 18.92
N ALA A 315 11.83 -38.44 19.50
CA ALA A 315 12.16 -39.56 20.41
C ALA A 315 11.40 -39.50 21.76
N GLU A 316 10.97 -38.33 22.22
CA GLU A 316 10.15 -38.19 23.44
C GLU A 316 8.74 -38.76 23.26
N GLU A 317 8.18 -38.62 22.07
CA GLU A 317 6.89 -39.23 21.71
C GLU A 317 7.00 -40.76 21.61
N ARG A 318 8.14 -41.29 21.14
CA ARG A 318 8.44 -42.73 21.19
C ARG A 318 8.59 -43.25 22.62
N ALA A 319 9.25 -42.52 23.50
CA ALA A 319 9.40 -42.89 24.92
C ALA A 319 8.06 -42.88 25.68
N LYS A 320 7.16 -41.91 25.38
CA LYS A 320 5.83 -41.84 25.99
C LYS A 320 4.87 -42.93 25.50
N ILE A 321 4.93 -43.31 24.22
CA ILE A 321 4.10 -44.41 23.67
C ILE A 321 4.60 -45.77 24.15
N ALA A 322 5.90 -45.91 24.45
CA ALA A 322 6.51 -47.12 24.98
C ALA A 322 6.61 -47.15 26.52
N SER A 323 5.77 -46.40 27.25
CA SER A 323 5.68 -46.51 28.70
C SER A 323 5.09 -47.88 29.08
N PHE A 324 5.97 -48.84 29.37
CA PHE A 324 5.61 -50.18 29.83
C PHE A 324 4.91 -50.06 31.19
N ASN A 325 3.58 -50.15 31.19
CA ASN A 325 2.75 -49.95 32.36
C ASN A 325 2.89 -51.17 33.31
N LEU A 326 3.92 -51.13 34.14
CA LEU A 326 4.39 -52.25 34.96
C LEU A 326 3.28 -52.82 35.86
N GLU A 327 2.47 -51.93 36.43
CA GLU A 327 1.33 -52.30 37.27
C GLU A 327 0.27 -53.07 36.48
N GLU A 328 -0.07 -52.62 35.27
CA GLU A 328 -1.10 -53.24 34.42
C GLU A 328 -0.69 -54.63 33.89
N GLU A 329 0.59 -54.84 33.57
CA GLU A 329 1.12 -56.18 33.23
C GLU A 329 1.16 -57.11 34.44
N ILE A 330 1.60 -56.61 35.61
CA ILE A 330 1.58 -57.39 36.86
C ILE A 330 0.13 -57.76 37.25
N GLU A 331 -0.82 -56.84 37.12
CA GLU A 331 -2.24 -57.13 37.32
C GLU A 331 -2.78 -58.16 36.34
N LYS A 332 -2.42 -58.12 35.05
CA LYS A 332 -2.81 -59.14 34.06
C LYS A 332 -2.27 -60.53 34.42
N VAL A 333 -1.03 -60.64 34.90
CA VAL A 333 -0.46 -61.93 35.34
C VAL A 333 -1.12 -62.41 36.64
N LEU A 334 -1.38 -61.52 37.61
CA LEU A 334 -2.13 -61.84 38.83
C LEU A 334 -3.59 -62.27 38.54
N ALA A 335 -4.23 -61.66 37.54
CA ALA A 335 -5.58 -62.00 37.09
C ALA A 335 -5.65 -63.37 36.40
N LYS A 336 -4.65 -63.76 35.61
CA LYS A 336 -4.54 -65.13 35.04
C LYS A 336 -4.49 -66.18 36.15
N LYS A 337 -3.71 -65.94 37.21
CA LYS A 337 -3.65 -66.88 38.34
C LYS A 337 -4.99 -67.00 39.10
N LYS A 338 -5.79 -65.94 39.17
CA LYS A 338 -7.17 -66.01 39.72
C LYS A 338 -8.13 -66.87 38.89
N LYS A 339 -7.81 -67.17 37.62
CA LYS A 339 -8.60 -68.03 36.72
C LYS A 339 -8.14 -69.51 36.70
N ASN A 340 -7.31 -69.92 37.66
CA ASN A 340 -6.74 -71.28 37.76
C ASN A 340 -5.77 -71.69 36.63
N ASP A 341 -5.28 -70.75 35.82
CA ASP A 341 -4.17 -71.02 34.91
C ASP A 341 -2.90 -71.34 35.73
N ASN A 342 -2.18 -72.41 35.34
CA ASN A 342 -1.02 -72.93 36.10
C ASN A 342 0.26 -72.08 35.87
N VAL A 343 0.21 -70.80 36.25
CA VAL A 343 1.24 -69.79 35.97
C VAL A 343 2.22 -69.63 37.14
N ASN A 344 3.51 -69.73 36.84
CA ASN A 344 4.61 -69.40 37.76
C ASN A 344 4.85 -67.88 37.81
N LEU A 345 4.21 -67.23 38.78
CA LEU A 345 4.28 -65.78 39.03
C LEU A 345 5.70 -65.24 39.17
N GLU A 346 6.60 -65.94 39.89
CA GLU A 346 7.90 -65.38 40.25
C GLU A 346 8.76 -65.20 38.99
N LYS A 347 8.78 -66.22 38.11
CA LYS A 347 9.53 -66.20 36.84
C LYS A 347 8.97 -65.20 35.82
N GLU A 348 7.65 -64.99 35.79
CA GLU A 348 7.03 -64.07 34.83
C GLU A 348 7.17 -62.61 35.31
N ILE A 349 7.11 -62.34 36.62
CA ILE A 349 7.44 -61.03 37.20
C ILE A 349 8.93 -60.69 37.00
N GLU A 350 9.85 -61.65 37.18
CA GLU A 350 11.27 -61.46 36.88
C GLU A 350 11.52 -61.09 35.41
N ARG A 351 10.83 -61.74 34.46
CA ARG A 351 10.87 -61.36 33.03
C ARG A 351 10.36 -59.94 32.78
N ILE A 352 9.24 -59.57 33.40
CA ILE A 352 8.63 -58.25 33.29
C ILE A 352 9.59 -57.16 33.81
N LEU A 353 10.25 -57.40 34.95
CA LEU A 353 11.25 -56.49 35.54
C LEU A 353 12.52 -56.39 34.68
N ALA A 354 13.09 -57.51 34.24
CA ALA A 354 14.28 -57.53 33.37
C ALA A 354 14.04 -56.80 32.04
N LYS A 355 12.84 -56.95 31.47
CA LYS A 355 12.42 -56.24 30.25
C LYS A 355 12.36 -54.73 30.48
N ASN A 356 11.78 -54.28 31.60
CA ASN A 356 11.74 -52.85 31.95
C ASN A 356 13.15 -52.25 32.15
N GLN A 357 14.04 -52.97 32.85
CA GLN A 357 15.41 -52.50 33.08
C GLN A 357 16.23 -52.42 31.78
N ALA A 358 16.01 -53.32 30.83
CA ALA A 358 16.59 -53.24 29.48
C ALA A 358 16.08 -52.00 28.71
N TYR A 359 14.79 -51.64 28.84
CA TYR A 359 14.24 -50.42 28.25
C TYR A 359 14.87 -49.14 28.83
N GLN A 360 15.08 -49.06 30.15
CA GLN A 360 15.72 -47.88 30.78
C GLN A 360 17.16 -47.68 30.30
N ASN A 361 17.94 -48.76 30.20
CA ASN A 361 19.31 -48.70 29.67
C ASN A 361 19.33 -48.29 28.19
N LEU A 362 18.32 -48.70 27.41
CA LEU A 362 18.17 -48.28 26.01
C LEU A 362 17.82 -46.79 25.89
N ILE A 363 16.98 -46.25 26.78
CA ILE A 363 16.63 -44.83 26.83
C ILE A 363 17.86 -43.98 27.15
N ILE A 364 18.64 -44.34 28.17
CA ILE A 364 19.88 -43.60 28.55
C ILE A 364 20.89 -43.62 27.39
N LYS A 365 21.08 -44.77 26.74
CA LYS A 365 21.96 -44.88 25.57
C LYS A 365 21.46 -44.01 24.40
N GLN A 366 20.16 -43.99 24.14
CA GLN A 366 19.57 -43.16 23.09
C GLN A 366 19.63 -41.66 23.41
N GLU A 367 19.48 -41.24 24.67
CA GLU A 367 19.68 -39.84 25.10
C GLU A 367 21.11 -39.37 24.81
N VAL A 368 22.11 -40.20 25.15
CA VAL A 368 23.53 -39.92 24.83
C VAL A 368 23.75 -39.88 23.32
N GLU A 369 23.27 -40.86 22.55
CA GLU A 369 23.38 -40.88 21.08
C GLU A 369 22.64 -39.69 20.41
N LYS A 370 21.53 -39.22 20.98
CA LYS A 370 20.74 -38.06 20.53
C LYS A 370 21.46 -36.73 20.84
N ALA A 371 22.12 -36.63 22.00
CA ALA A 371 22.98 -35.51 22.35
C ALA A 371 24.23 -35.43 21.43
N LEU A 372 24.75 -36.58 20.98
CA LEU A 372 25.87 -36.68 20.05
C LEU A 372 25.48 -36.46 18.58
N SER A 373 24.30 -36.91 18.14
CA SER A 373 23.86 -36.82 16.74
C SER A 373 23.15 -35.51 16.36
N GLY A 374 22.65 -34.74 17.34
CA GLY A 374 21.89 -33.50 17.09
C GLY A 374 22.71 -32.31 16.56
N LYS A 375 24.05 -32.37 16.61
CA LYS A 375 24.99 -31.38 16.05
C LYS A 375 26.23 -32.13 15.54
N GLN A 376 26.87 -31.66 14.47
CA GLN A 376 28.07 -32.29 13.90
C GLN A 376 29.25 -32.28 14.89
N ILE A 377 29.31 -33.30 15.74
CA ILE A 377 30.51 -33.73 16.46
C ILE A 377 30.87 -35.06 15.80
N GLY A 378 32.03 -35.14 15.16
CA GLY A 378 32.51 -36.43 14.64
C GLY A 378 32.61 -37.44 15.80
N LYS A 379 32.34 -38.73 15.54
CA LYS A 379 32.51 -39.80 16.54
C LYS A 379 33.95 -39.82 17.06
N SER A 380 34.21 -39.07 18.13
CA SER A 380 35.48 -39.04 18.83
C SER A 380 35.44 -40.14 19.87
N VAL A 381 36.23 -41.19 19.60
CA VAL A 381 36.45 -42.32 20.51
C VAL A 381 36.91 -41.85 21.90
N ASP A 382 37.51 -40.66 21.99
CA ASP A 382 37.93 -40.05 23.26
C ASP A 382 36.76 -39.48 24.06
N LEU A 383 35.73 -38.95 23.40
CA LEU A 383 34.52 -38.44 24.07
C LEU A 383 33.67 -39.56 24.65
N GLU A 384 33.57 -40.69 23.93
CA GLU A 384 32.94 -41.92 24.44
C GLU A 384 33.69 -42.41 25.70
N LYS A 385 35.04 -42.47 25.65
CA LYS A 385 35.88 -42.84 26.81
C LYS A 385 35.82 -41.85 27.99
N GLU A 386 35.66 -40.55 27.75
CA GLU A 386 35.48 -39.57 28.82
C GLU A 386 34.12 -39.74 29.51
N ILE A 387 33.06 -40.03 28.75
CA ILE A 387 31.72 -40.30 29.29
C ILE A 387 31.69 -41.65 30.03
N GLU A 388 32.32 -42.70 29.49
CA GLU A 388 32.49 -44.00 30.17
C GLU A 388 33.16 -43.82 31.54
N LYS A 389 34.28 -43.09 31.62
CA LYS A 389 34.95 -42.77 32.90
C LYS A 389 34.08 -42.00 33.90
N ILE A 390 33.12 -41.21 33.45
CA ILE A 390 32.16 -40.49 34.31
C ILE A 390 31.09 -41.47 34.83
N LEU A 391 30.62 -42.39 33.99
CA LEU A 391 29.67 -43.44 34.37
C LEU A 391 30.29 -44.43 35.37
N ASP A 392 31.55 -44.84 35.15
CA ASP A 392 32.30 -45.70 36.07
C ASP A 392 32.51 -45.05 37.46
N LYS A 393 32.77 -43.73 37.51
CA LYS A 393 32.86 -42.99 38.78
C LYS A 393 31.57 -42.98 39.59
N LYS A 394 30.40 -43.11 38.94
CA LYS A 394 29.13 -43.27 39.69
C LYS A 394 28.98 -44.70 40.24
N GLN A 395 29.49 -45.71 39.55
CA GLN A 395 29.51 -47.08 40.08
C GLN A 395 30.36 -47.20 41.35
N SER A 396 31.36 -46.33 41.55
CA SER A 396 32.20 -46.26 42.76
C SER A 396 31.62 -45.42 43.92
N ASN A 397 30.31 -45.19 43.93
CA ASN A 397 29.57 -44.57 45.04
C ASN A 397 29.90 -43.08 45.32
N GLN A 398 30.52 -42.36 44.38
CA GLN A 398 30.70 -40.91 44.48
C GLN A 398 29.41 -40.17 44.12
N ASN A 399 29.03 -39.19 44.94
CA ASN A 399 27.77 -38.45 44.83
C ASN A 399 27.83 -37.39 43.70
N VAL A 400 27.80 -37.87 42.45
CA VAL A 400 28.02 -37.08 41.23
C VAL A 400 26.72 -36.87 40.46
N ASP A 401 26.41 -35.60 40.20
CA ASP A 401 25.37 -35.17 39.26
C ASP A 401 25.82 -35.45 37.81
N LEU A 402 25.46 -36.63 37.30
CA LEU A 402 25.80 -37.09 35.95
C LEU A 402 25.32 -36.13 34.87
N GLU A 403 24.09 -35.62 34.99
CA GLU A 403 23.49 -34.80 33.94
C GLU A 403 24.30 -33.52 33.77
N LYS A 404 24.69 -32.90 34.89
CA LYS A 404 25.52 -31.70 34.89
C LYS A 404 26.93 -31.93 34.32
N GLU A 405 27.62 -33.01 34.70
CA GLU A 405 29.00 -33.24 34.25
C GLU A 405 29.08 -33.76 32.81
N ILE A 406 28.14 -34.61 32.38
CA ILE A 406 28.01 -35.01 30.96
C ILE A 406 27.70 -33.79 30.10
N ASN A 407 26.77 -32.92 30.52
CA ASN A 407 26.49 -31.67 29.82
C ASN A 407 27.70 -30.73 29.76
N ARG A 408 28.54 -30.67 30.82
CA ARG A 408 29.78 -29.89 30.83
C ARG A 408 30.76 -30.37 29.77
N VAL A 409 31.05 -31.68 29.71
CA VAL A 409 31.99 -32.28 28.75
C VAL A 409 31.49 -32.09 27.31
N ILE A 410 30.21 -32.37 27.04
CA ILE A 410 29.60 -32.16 25.72
C ILE A 410 29.66 -30.68 25.30
N THR A 411 29.40 -29.75 26.23
CA THR A 411 29.45 -28.30 25.95
C THR A 411 30.88 -27.84 25.66
N LYS A 412 31.87 -28.30 26.45
CA LYS A 412 33.30 -28.01 26.24
C LYS A 412 33.76 -28.48 24.85
N ARG A 413 33.41 -29.71 24.45
CA ARG A 413 33.77 -30.26 23.12
C ARG A 413 33.11 -29.47 21.97
N ARG A 414 31.79 -29.24 22.04
CA ARG A 414 31.04 -28.43 21.05
C ARG A 414 31.66 -27.05 20.85
N LEU A 415 32.10 -26.43 21.93
CA LEU A 415 32.71 -25.11 21.90
C LEU A 415 34.10 -25.14 21.24
N LYS A 416 34.92 -26.17 21.50
CA LYS A 416 36.20 -26.39 20.80
C LYS A 416 36.02 -26.59 19.29
N ASP A 417 35.10 -27.45 18.88
CA ASP A 417 34.83 -27.71 17.45
C ASP A 417 34.29 -26.43 16.75
N SER A 418 33.49 -25.62 17.46
CA SER A 418 33.05 -24.31 16.98
C SER A 418 34.14 -23.23 16.99
N ILE A 419 35.23 -23.40 17.75
CA ILE A 419 36.40 -22.52 17.67
C ILE A 419 37.19 -22.88 16.42
N ASP A 420 37.53 -24.16 16.23
CA ASP A 420 38.38 -24.63 15.12
C ASP A 420 37.73 -24.37 13.75
N SER A 421 36.43 -24.59 13.62
CA SER A 421 35.67 -24.23 12.41
C SER A 421 35.63 -22.71 12.16
N GLY A 422 35.66 -21.90 13.22
CA GLY A 422 35.62 -20.44 13.10
C GLY A 422 36.98 -19.84 12.77
N GLU A 423 38.07 -20.37 13.35
CA GLU A 423 39.44 -19.99 12.98
C GLU A 423 39.71 -20.24 11.50
N LYS A 424 39.27 -21.39 10.98
CA LYS A 424 39.33 -21.68 9.53
C LYS A 424 38.52 -20.67 8.70
N THR A 425 37.28 -20.36 9.13
CA THR A 425 36.41 -19.39 8.43
C THR A 425 37.05 -17.99 8.37
N ILE A 426 37.68 -17.55 9.47
CA ILE A 426 38.41 -16.28 9.56
C ILE A 426 39.65 -16.31 8.67
N ALA A 427 40.41 -17.40 8.62
CA ALA A 427 41.58 -17.52 7.74
C ALA A 427 41.19 -17.44 6.25
N ASP A 428 40.15 -18.17 5.83
CA ASP A 428 39.62 -18.15 4.47
C ASP A 428 39.06 -16.77 4.09
N ALA A 429 38.54 -16.01 5.05
CA ALA A 429 38.06 -14.63 4.86
C ALA A 429 39.21 -13.62 4.76
N LYS A 430 40.25 -13.74 5.60
CA LYS A 430 41.46 -12.92 5.51
C LYS A 430 42.19 -13.10 4.18
N LYS A 431 42.23 -14.32 3.64
CA LYS A 431 42.76 -14.58 2.30
C LYS A 431 41.97 -13.84 1.22
N ARG A 432 40.64 -14.00 1.20
CA ARG A 432 39.75 -13.28 0.26
C ARG A 432 39.90 -11.76 0.36
N LEU A 433 40.05 -11.22 1.57
CA LEU A 433 40.29 -9.78 1.79
C LEU A 433 41.59 -9.30 1.12
N ALA A 434 42.68 -10.08 1.21
CA ALA A 434 43.93 -9.78 0.54
C ALA A 434 43.79 -9.83 -1.00
N ASP A 435 43.12 -10.88 -1.52
CA ASP A 435 42.88 -11.03 -2.96
C ASP A 435 42.10 -9.84 -3.56
N TYR A 436 41.05 -9.37 -2.87
CA TYR A 436 40.29 -8.19 -3.31
C TYR A 436 41.07 -6.87 -3.16
N LYS A 437 41.90 -6.71 -2.12
CA LYS A 437 42.75 -5.52 -1.96
C LYS A 437 43.81 -5.43 -3.07
N GLU A 438 44.41 -6.56 -3.45
CA GLU A 438 45.34 -6.63 -4.59
C GLU A 438 44.62 -6.39 -5.93
N LYS A 439 43.39 -6.92 -6.11
CA LYS A 439 42.58 -6.61 -7.30
C LYS A 439 42.28 -5.12 -7.42
N LEU A 440 41.94 -4.44 -6.32
CA LEU A 440 41.70 -3.00 -6.29
C LEU A 440 42.96 -2.20 -6.67
N LYS A 441 44.13 -2.63 -6.19
CA LYS A 441 45.41 -2.01 -6.51
C LYS A 441 45.71 -2.10 -8.01
N LYS A 442 45.67 -3.31 -8.58
CA LYS A 442 45.94 -3.53 -10.02
C LYS A 442 45.03 -2.72 -10.93
N TYR A 443 43.73 -2.62 -10.61
CA TYR A 443 42.80 -1.81 -11.40
C TYR A 443 43.16 -0.31 -11.41
N LYS A 444 43.72 0.22 -10.32
CA LYS A 444 44.15 1.62 -10.22
C LYS A 444 45.50 1.92 -10.87
N GLU A 445 46.36 0.91 -11.00
CA GLU A 445 47.69 1.02 -11.61
C GLU A 445 47.71 0.71 -13.12
N ASP A 446 46.58 0.23 -13.66
CA ASP A 446 46.41 -0.10 -15.09
C ASP A 446 46.38 1.16 -15.99
N PRO A 447 47.34 1.31 -16.93
CA PRO A 447 47.43 2.47 -17.82
C PRO A 447 46.19 2.72 -18.69
N GLU A 448 45.48 1.67 -19.12
CA GLU A 448 44.26 1.86 -19.94
C GLU A 448 43.13 2.45 -19.10
N ASN A 449 42.99 1.99 -17.85
CA ASN A 449 42.01 2.53 -16.93
C ASN A 449 42.35 3.97 -16.53
N ILE A 450 43.61 4.29 -16.24
CA ILE A 450 44.06 5.66 -15.95
C ILE A 450 43.64 6.63 -17.06
N LYS A 451 43.99 6.32 -18.32
CA LYS A 451 43.63 7.14 -19.48
C LYS A 451 42.11 7.33 -19.64
N LYS A 452 41.35 6.25 -19.46
CA LYS A 452 39.87 6.24 -19.48
C LYS A 452 39.26 7.14 -18.39
N PHE A 453 39.87 7.21 -17.20
CA PHE A 453 39.46 8.17 -16.15
C PHE A 453 39.79 9.62 -16.52
N GLU A 454 41.00 9.89 -17.02
CA GLU A 454 41.41 11.24 -17.43
C GLU A 454 40.49 11.83 -18.52
N GLU A 455 40.19 11.06 -19.57
CA GLU A 455 39.27 11.45 -20.63
C GLU A 455 37.85 11.72 -20.10
N LYS A 456 37.35 10.87 -19.19
CA LYS A 456 36.03 11.02 -18.56
C LYS A 456 35.96 12.25 -17.65
N ILE A 457 37.00 12.52 -16.87
CA ILE A 457 37.12 13.72 -16.03
C ILE A 457 37.11 14.97 -16.91
N LYS A 458 37.93 15.00 -17.97
CA LYS A 458 38.00 16.14 -18.91
C LYS A 458 36.66 16.42 -19.59
N ARG A 459 35.92 15.38 -19.99
CA ARG A 459 34.57 15.53 -20.55
C ARG A 459 33.59 16.11 -19.52
N MET A 460 33.56 15.55 -18.30
CA MET A 460 32.67 16.04 -17.24
C MET A 460 32.99 17.45 -16.75
N GLN A 461 34.25 17.87 -16.77
CA GLN A 461 34.62 19.27 -16.46
C GLN A 461 33.99 20.23 -17.48
N LYS A 462 34.09 19.92 -18.78
CA LYS A 462 33.46 20.71 -19.85
C LYS A 462 31.92 20.76 -19.71
N GLU A 463 31.29 19.61 -19.46
CA GLU A 463 29.84 19.53 -19.20
C GLU A 463 29.42 20.36 -17.97
N ASN A 464 30.29 20.47 -16.95
CA ASN A 464 30.02 21.23 -15.74
C ASN A 464 30.19 22.75 -15.93
N GLU A 465 31.15 23.19 -16.76
CA GLU A 465 31.30 24.60 -17.14
C GLU A 465 30.08 25.14 -17.91
N GLU A 466 29.45 24.29 -18.73
CA GLU A 466 28.21 24.61 -19.42
C GLU A 466 27.01 24.64 -18.45
N TYR A 467 26.90 23.62 -17.58
CA TYR A 467 25.88 23.57 -16.52
C TYR A 467 25.95 24.76 -15.55
N GLU A 468 27.14 25.23 -15.17
CA GLU A 468 27.27 26.40 -14.28
C GLU A 468 26.62 27.66 -14.84
N LYS A 469 26.60 27.83 -16.18
CA LYS A 469 25.95 28.98 -16.82
C LYS A 469 24.42 28.87 -16.71
N THR A 470 23.87 27.68 -16.96
CA THR A 470 22.42 27.44 -16.88
C THR A 470 21.94 27.51 -15.43
N TYR A 471 22.66 26.88 -14.48
CA TYR A 471 22.40 26.93 -13.05
C TYR A 471 22.37 28.37 -12.52
N LYS A 472 23.36 29.21 -12.85
CA LYS A 472 23.38 30.63 -12.43
C LYS A 472 22.17 31.40 -12.95
N ALA A 473 21.80 31.21 -14.21
CA ALA A 473 20.62 31.85 -14.80
C ALA A 473 19.31 31.37 -14.15
N GLN A 474 19.18 30.08 -13.86
CA GLN A 474 18.00 29.48 -13.23
C GLN A 474 17.86 29.91 -11.76
N LYS A 475 18.95 29.86 -10.98
CA LYS A 475 18.98 30.36 -9.59
C LYS A 475 18.62 31.85 -9.51
N ALA A 476 19.13 32.68 -10.42
CA ALA A 476 18.76 34.10 -10.48
C ALA A 476 17.26 34.30 -10.76
N ARG A 477 16.66 33.50 -11.67
CA ARG A 477 15.21 33.53 -11.94
C ARG A 477 14.38 33.10 -10.74
N ILE A 478 14.75 32.01 -10.06
CA ILE A 478 14.03 31.51 -8.88
C ILE A 478 14.12 32.53 -7.74
N ASN A 479 15.31 33.07 -7.46
CA ASN A 479 15.49 34.10 -6.42
C ASN A 479 14.65 35.35 -6.69
N LYS A 480 14.65 35.85 -7.93
CA LYS A 480 13.79 36.98 -8.33
C LYS A 480 12.30 36.68 -8.12
N ARG A 481 11.87 35.45 -8.42
CA ARG A 481 10.47 35.05 -8.20
C ARG A 481 10.12 34.92 -6.72
N ILE A 482 11.05 34.48 -5.87
CA ILE A 482 10.89 34.48 -4.41
C ILE A 482 10.80 35.92 -3.88
N GLU A 483 11.60 36.85 -4.40
CA GLU A 483 11.54 38.28 -4.07
C GLU A 483 10.18 38.90 -4.46
N GLU A 484 9.70 38.65 -5.69
CA GLU A 484 8.36 39.05 -6.15
C GLU A 484 7.25 38.53 -5.22
N VAL A 485 7.27 37.23 -4.88
CA VAL A 485 6.27 36.62 -3.98
C VAL A 485 6.38 37.15 -2.55
N ASN A 486 7.57 37.44 -2.03
CA ASN A 486 7.74 38.08 -0.72
C ASN A 486 7.14 39.49 -0.70
N ASN A 487 7.34 40.28 -1.77
CA ASN A 487 6.75 41.60 -1.91
C ASN A 487 5.20 41.53 -1.98
N ASP A 488 4.66 40.56 -2.74
CA ASP A 488 3.22 40.30 -2.76
C ASP A 488 2.68 39.93 -1.36
N ILE A 489 3.38 39.07 -0.60
CA ILE A 489 3.01 38.70 0.77
C ILE A 489 2.95 39.93 1.69
N SER A 490 3.94 40.84 1.61
CA SER A 490 3.93 42.08 2.41
C SER A 490 2.82 43.06 2.04
N LEU A 491 2.28 42.96 0.82
CA LEU A 491 1.21 43.83 0.33
C LEU A 491 -0.19 43.25 0.47
N VAL A 492 -0.37 41.98 0.91
CA VAL A 492 -1.71 41.38 1.06
C VAL A 492 -2.61 42.21 1.97
N ASP A 493 -2.14 42.53 3.17
CA ASP A 493 -2.98 43.20 4.18
C ASP A 493 -3.33 44.64 3.72
N TYR A 494 -2.42 45.32 2.99
CA TYR A 494 -2.69 46.58 2.29
C TYR A 494 -3.80 46.43 1.24
N ARG A 495 -3.64 45.48 0.30
CA ARG A 495 -4.56 45.21 -0.81
C ARG A 495 -5.97 44.84 -0.36
N LEU A 496 -6.11 44.11 0.75
CA LEU A 496 -7.40 43.74 1.33
C LEU A 496 -8.11 44.94 1.98
N ASN A 497 -7.38 45.80 2.68
CA ASN A 497 -7.93 46.99 3.36
C ASN A 497 -8.29 48.11 2.37
N GLU A 498 -7.48 48.30 1.34
CA GLU A 498 -7.64 49.35 0.32
C GLU A 498 -8.59 48.95 -0.83
N GLY A 499 -8.88 47.66 -0.98
CA GLY A 499 -9.87 47.15 -1.93
C GLY A 499 -9.63 47.60 -3.37
N ALA A 500 -10.62 48.30 -3.94
CA ALA A 500 -10.58 48.80 -5.31
C ALA A 500 -9.45 49.82 -5.57
N PHE A 501 -9.02 50.58 -4.57
CA PHE A 501 -7.91 51.54 -4.72
C PHE A 501 -6.60 50.82 -5.04
N ALA A 502 -6.20 49.87 -4.18
CA ALA A 502 -5.00 49.07 -4.38
C ALA A 502 -5.10 48.13 -5.60
N PHE A 503 -6.31 47.73 -6.01
CA PHE A 503 -6.51 47.00 -7.26
C PHE A 503 -6.18 47.86 -8.47
N PHE A 504 -6.75 49.07 -8.57
CA PHE A 504 -6.49 49.96 -9.70
C PHE A 504 -5.03 50.41 -9.72
N GLU A 505 -4.45 50.79 -8.58
CA GLU A 505 -3.02 51.07 -8.44
C GLU A 505 -2.17 49.92 -8.99
N TRP A 506 -2.36 48.69 -8.48
CA TRP A 506 -1.65 47.50 -8.95
C TRP A 506 -1.81 47.26 -10.46
N VAL A 507 -2.99 47.49 -11.04
CA VAL A 507 -3.21 47.38 -12.50
C VAL A 507 -2.31 48.38 -13.26
N THR A 508 -2.11 49.60 -12.75
CA THR A 508 -1.24 50.59 -13.41
C THR A 508 0.24 50.19 -13.42
N GLU A 509 0.68 49.39 -12.44
CA GLU A 509 2.06 48.90 -12.31
C GLU A 509 2.39 47.70 -13.21
N GLN A 510 1.38 47.01 -13.76
CA GLN A 510 1.59 45.75 -14.47
C GLN A 510 2.31 45.94 -15.82
N LYS A 511 3.51 45.36 -15.92
CA LYS A 511 4.24 45.22 -17.19
C LYS A 511 3.67 44.06 -17.99
N LEU A 512 2.77 44.37 -18.92
CA LEU A 512 2.16 43.38 -19.83
C LEU A 512 3.08 43.07 -21.02
N GLU A 513 3.15 41.80 -21.39
CA GLU A 513 3.92 41.30 -22.54
C GLU A 513 3.31 41.77 -23.89
N TYR A 514 2.00 42.02 -23.90
CA TYR A 514 1.27 42.72 -24.96
C TYR A 514 0.46 43.87 -24.34
N PRO A 515 1.03 45.08 -24.19
CA PRO A 515 0.35 46.18 -23.52
C PRO A 515 -0.73 46.75 -24.44
N ASN A 516 -2.00 46.56 -24.08
CA ASN A 516 -3.06 47.47 -24.51
C ASN A 516 -2.99 48.71 -23.59
N PRO A 517 -2.58 49.91 -24.09
CA PRO A 517 -2.41 51.09 -23.25
C PRO A 517 -3.71 51.53 -22.55
N GLN A 518 -4.86 51.14 -23.10
CA GLN A 518 -6.17 51.44 -22.54
C GLN A 518 -6.37 50.83 -21.14
N PHE A 519 -5.76 49.67 -20.84
CA PHE A 519 -5.87 49.04 -19.52
C PHE A 519 -5.28 49.90 -18.40
N LYS A 520 -4.09 50.49 -18.64
CA LYS A 520 -3.44 51.39 -17.68
C LYS A 520 -4.25 52.67 -17.53
N LYS A 521 -4.68 53.26 -18.65
CA LYS A 521 -5.48 54.49 -18.68
C LYS A 521 -6.84 54.34 -17.97
N ASP A 522 -7.53 53.22 -18.18
CA ASP A 522 -8.82 52.95 -17.51
C ASP A 522 -8.64 52.75 -15.99
N ALA A 523 -7.51 52.18 -15.55
CA ALA A 523 -7.18 52.07 -14.13
C ALA A 523 -6.75 53.41 -13.50
N GLU A 524 -5.99 54.23 -14.22
CA GLU A 524 -5.64 55.61 -13.80
C GLU A 524 -6.91 56.45 -13.63
N ASN A 525 -7.78 56.48 -14.64
CA ASN A 525 -9.09 57.16 -14.57
C ASN A 525 -9.96 56.65 -13.40
N ALA A 526 -9.98 55.34 -13.17
CA ALA A 526 -10.74 54.73 -12.09
C ALA A 526 -10.22 55.16 -10.71
N LEU A 527 -8.88 55.19 -10.55
CA LEU A 527 -8.22 55.61 -9.33
C LEU A 527 -8.41 57.12 -9.06
N ASP A 528 -8.36 57.96 -10.09
CA ASP A 528 -8.66 59.39 -9.99
C ASP A 528 -10.09 59.65 -9.50
N ILE A 529 -11.07 58.94 -10.07
CA ILE A 529 -12.48 58.99 -9.62
C ILE A 529 -12.59 58.57 -8.15
N LEU A 530 -12.05 57.41 -7.76
CA LEU A 530 -12.12 56.99 -6.36
C LEU A 530 -11.43 58.00 -5.42
N ASN A 531 -10.29 58.55 -5.80
CA ASN A 531 -9.57 59.55 -4.99
C ASN A 531 -10.34 60.88 -4.86
N GLU A 532 -11.04 61.33 -5.91
CA GLU A 532 -11.89 62.53 -5.86
C GLU A 532 -13.04 62.34 -4.86
N TYR A 533 -13.79 61.24 -4.97
CA TYR A 533 -14.97 60.99 -4.15
C TYR A 533 -14.62 60.54 -2.72
N TYR A 534 -13.45 59.94 -2.51
CA TYR A 534 -12.91 59.71 -1.16
C TYR A 534 -12.62 61.03 -0.42
N LYS A 535 -12.02 62.02 -1.10
CA LYS A 535 -11.78 63.36 -0.53
C LYS A 535 -13.07 64.10 -0.18
N LYS A 536 -14.16 63.85 -0.93
CA LYS A 536 -15.50 64.40 -0.63
C LYS A 536 -16.21 63.66 0.52
N GLY A 537 -15.71 62.50 0.95
CA GLY A 537 -16.35 61.64 1.94
C GLY A 537 -17.53 60.82 1.40
N ASP A 538 -17.75 60.83 0.09
CA ASP A 538 -18.82 60.09 -0.62
C ASP A 538 -18.57 58.57 -0.63
N ILE A 539 -17.31 58.14 -0.48
CA ILE A 539 -16.88 56.74 -0.35
C ILE A 539 -15.82 56.59 0.75
N LYS A 540 -15.64 55.38 1.27
CA LYS A 540 -14.74 55.05 2.39
C LYS A 540 -13.96 53.77 2.13
N LYS A 541 -12.74 53.68 2.66
CA LYS A 541 -11.91 52.47 2.66
C LYS A 541 -12.31 51.54 3.81
N THR A 542 -13.55 51.08 3.80
CA THR A 542 -14.14 50.22 4.85
C THR A 542 -14.74 48.95 4.25
N PRO A 543 -14.75 47.80 4.96
CA PRO A 543 -15.28 46.53 4.44
C PRO A 543 -16.72 46.60 3.91
N GLU A 544 -17.54 47.47 4.49
CA GLU A 544 -18.95 47.70 4.13
C GLU A 544 -19.16 48.64 2.93
N ASP A 545 -18.12 49.30 2.43
CA ASP A 545 -18.20 50.23 1.29
C ASP A 545 -18.18 49.48 -0.05
N ALA A 546 -18.83 50.01 -1.09
CA ALA A 546 -18.84 49.40 -2.42
C ALA A 546 -17.43 49.24 -3.05
N THR A 547 -16.43 50.00 -2.57
CA THR A 547 -15.01 49.90 -2.97
C THR A 547 -14.20 48.86 -2.19
N SER A 548 -14.79 48.14 -1.22
CA SER A 548 -14.08 47.10 -0.46
C SER A 548 -13.60 45.94 -1.35
N TYR A 549 -12.58 45.21 -0.91
CA TYR A 549 -12.07 44.04 -1.64
C TYR A 549 -13.16 43.02 -1.96
N ASN A 550 -14.03 42.72 -0.98
CA ASN A 550 -15.11 41.75 -1.15
C ASN A 550 -16.16 42.26 -2.15
N ASN A 551 -16.53 43.55 -2.09
CA ASN A 551 -17.49 44.13 -3.01
C ASN A 551 -16.91 44.27 -4.42
N LEU A 552 -15.62 44.58 -4.58
CA LEU A 552 -14.88 44.54 -5.85
C LEU A 552 -14.95 43.15 -6.51
N PHE A 553 -14.70 42.08 -5.77
CA PHE A 553 -14.76 40.72 -6.33
C PHE A 553 -16.19 40.24 -6.59
N ALA A 554 -17.16 40.55 -5.71
CA ALA A 554 -18.56 40.27 -5.96
C ALA A 554 -19.08 41.00 -7.23
N SER A 555 -18.65 42.24 -7.44
CA SER A 555 -18.91 43.03 -8.66
C SER A 555 -18.36 42.38 -9.92
N PHE A 556 -17.13 41.86 -9.84
CA PHE A 556 -16.49 41.15 -10.94
C PHE A 556 -17.19 39.82 -11.26
N GLU A 557 -17.46 38.99 -10.26
CA GLU A 557 -18.11 37.69 -10.43
C GLU A 557 -19.54 37.84 -10.99
N LEU A 558 -20.29 38.86 -10.54
CA LEU A 558 -21.59 39.23 -11.10
C LEU A 558 -21.48 39.73 -12.56
N SER A 559 -20.52 40.59 -12.88
CA SER A 559 -20.27 41.02 -14.26
C SER A 559 -20.00 39.83 -15.20
N GLN A 560 -19.22 38.84 -14.76
CA GLN A 560 -18.96 37.62 -15.54
C GLN A 560 -20.22 36.76 -15.73
N GLN A 561 -21.08 36.63 -14.71
CA GLN A 561 -22.38 35.95 -14.85
C GLN A 561 -23.29 36.65 -15.87
N LEU A 562 -23.32 37.99 -15.87
CA LEU A 562 -24.12 38.79 -16.81
C LEU A 562 -23.60 38.70 -18.26
N LYS A 563 -22.27 38.68 -18.46
CA LYS A 563 -21.66 38.35 -19.76
C LYS A 563 -22.06 36.96 -20.25
N GLU A 564 -21.98 35.95 -19.36
CA GLU A 564 -22.33 34.57 -19.70
C GLU A 564 -23.82 34.43 -20.04
N PHE A 565 -24.68 35.20 -19.37
CA PHE A 565 -26.10 35.29 -19.66
C PHE A 565 -26.38 35.88 -21.05
N ARG A 566 -25.88 37.08 -21.36
CA ARG A 566 -26.09 37.68 -22.70
C ARG A 566 -25.61 36.76 -23.83
N ARG A 567 -24.49 36.06 -23.61
CA ARG A 567 -23.99 35.00 -24.52
C ARG A 567 -24.99 33.86 -24.72
N LYS A 568 -25.66 33.36 -23.67
CA LYS A 568 -26.69 32.31 -23.77
C LYS A 568 -27.93 32.80 -24.51
N ALA A 569 -28.36 34.03 -24.27
CA ALA A 569 -29.50 34.66 -24.92
C ALA A 569 -29.25 35.13 -26.37
N LYS A 570 -28.04 34.96 -26.91
CA LYS A 570 -27.60 35.47 -28.22
C LYS A 570 -27.77 36.99 -28.38
N ALA A 571 -27.72 37.73 -27.28
CA ALA A 571 -27.78 39.19 -27.28
C ALA A 571 -26.39 39.81 -27.52
N ASP A 572 -26.35 41.12 -27.83
CA ASP A 572 -25.11 41.87 -28.02
C ASP A 572 -24.20 41.76 -26.79
N MET A 573 -22.96 41.32 -27.01
CA MET A 573 -21.98 41.12 -25.94
C MET A 573 -21.55 42.45 -25.31
N VAL A 574 -21.36 42.42 -23.99
CA VAL A 574 -20.89 43.56 -23.20
C VAL A 574 -19.48 43.39 -22.70
N GLY A 575 -18.71 44.47 -22.79
CA GLY A 575 -17.48 44.65 -22.05
C GLY A 575 -17.72 45.15 -20.62
N THR A 576 -16.63 45.28 -19.88
CA THR A 576 -16.55 46.03 -18.62
C THR A 576 -15.37 46.97 -18.75
N ASN A 577 -15.45 48.17 -18.19
CA ASN A 577 -14.35 49.13 -18.13
C ASN A 577 -14.13 49.52 -16.66
N LEU A 578 -12.87 49.57 -16.21
CA LEU A 578 -12.54 49.88 -14.81
C LEU A 578 -13.00 51.28 -14.40
N THR A 579 -12.98 52.24 -15.31
CA THR A 579 -13.55 53.59 -15.11
C THR A 579 -15.03 53.50 -14.79
N ILE A 580 -15.81 52.70 -15.53
CA ILE A 580 -17.26 52.54 -15.31
C ILE A 580 -17.52 51.77 -14.01
N LEU A 581 -16.67 50.79 -13.66
CA LEU A 581 -16.72 50.11 -12.36
C LEU A 581 -16.52 51.09 -11.19
N ALA A 582 -15.51 51.97 -11.25
CA ALA A 582 -15.29 53.00 -10.24
C ALA A 582 -16.46 53.99 -10.14
N LYS A 583 -17.00 54.46 -11.28
CA LYS A 583 -18.23 55.28 -11.32
C LYS A 583 -19.38 54.57 -10.61
N THR A 584 -19.59 53.28 -10.90
CA THR A 584 -20.67 52.47 -10.31
C THR A 584 -20.51 52.32 -8.79
N MET A 585 -19.30 52.06 -8.30
CA MET A 585 -19.01 51.99 -6.86
C MET A 585 -19.30 53.31 -6.15
N VAL A 586 -18.86 54.45 -6.71
CA VAL A 586 -19.16 55.79 -6.17
C VAL A 586 -20.66 56.04 -6.14
N SER A 587 -21.37 55.84 -7.26
CA SER A 587 -22.81 56.01 -7.29
C SER A 587 -23.51 55.12 -6.27
N CYS A 588 -23.06 53.88 -6.07
CA CYS A 588 -23.69 52.94 -5.15
C CYS A 588 -23.59 53.32 -3.68
N ASN A 589 -22.47 53.94 -3.27
CA ASN A 589 -22.33 54.48 -1.91
C ASN A 589 -23.19 55.75 -1.71
N ARG A 590 -23.22 56.65 -2.71
CA ARG A 590 -23.94 57.95 -2.62
C ARG A 590 -25.46 57.81 -2.63
N ASN A 591 -25.98 56.78 -3.29
CA ASN A 591 -27.42 56.56 -3.46
C ASN A 591 -28.16 56.22 -2.15
N VAL A 592 -27.43 55.85 -1.09
CA VAL A 592 -27.99 55.63 0.25
C VAL A 592 -28.41 56.96 0.92
N TYR A 593 -27.91 58.11 0.43
CA TYR A 593 -28.05 59.39 1.14
C TYR A 593 -28.49 60.60 0.29
N SER A 594 -28.57 60.54 -1.05
CA SER A 594 -29.05 61.69 -1.85
C SER A 594 -29.66 61.32 -3.22
N SER A 595 -30.51 62.19 -3.75
CA SER A 595 -31.18 62.07 -5.06
C SER A 595 -30.28 62.32 -6.28
N ASN A 596 -28.95 62.36 -6.13
CA ASN A 596 -28.01 62.79 -7.17
C ASN A 596 -27.65 61.68 -8.19
N LYS A 597 -28.68 61.16 -8.88
CA LYS A 597 -28.60 60.12 -9.92
C LYS A 597 -27.91 60.54 -11.24
N ASN A 598 -27.29 61.72 -11.27
CA ASN A 598 -26.67 62.34 -12.45
C ASN A 598 -25.20 62.71 -12.16
N THR A 599 -24.48 61.89 -11.37
CA THR A 599 -23.12 62.22 -10.91
C THR A 599 -22.09 62.07 -12.03
N PHE A 600 -22.34 61.14 -12.95
CA PHE A 600 -21.48 60.87 -14.08
C PHE A 600 -22.26 61.01 -15.38
N ASN A 601 -21.61 61.55 -16.42
CA ASN A 601 -22.18 61.67 -17.77
C ASN A 601 -22.19 60.31 -18.50
N ILE A 602 -22.91 59.34 -17.94
CA ILE A 602 -23.10 57.98 -18.46
C ILE A 602 -24.59 57.66 -18.45
N ILE A 603 -25.02 56.56 -19.08
CA ILE A 603 -26.44 56.18 -19.10
C ILE A 603 -26.76 55.44 -17.78
N GLU A 604 -26.93 56.22 -16.72
CA GLU A 604 -27.07 55.78 -15.32
C GLU A 604 -28.48 55.23 -15.02
N TYR A 605 -28.58 53.95 -14.61
CA TYR A 605 -29.84 53.30 -14.23
C TYR A 605 -29.74 52.68 -12.83
N LEU A 606 -29.92 53.53 -11.83
CA LEU A 606 -29.81 53.14 -10.43
C LEU A 606 -31.05 52.34 -9.96
N TYR A 607 -31.01 51.02 -10.16
CA TYR A 607 -31.93 50.01 -9.60
C TYR A 607 -31.57 49.69 -8.14
N SER A 608 -31.78 50.66 -7.25
CA SER A 608 -31.22 50.66 -5.90
C SER A 608 -32.18 50.19 -4.78
N SER A 609 -33.05 49.22 -5.07
CA SER A 609 -34.09 48.75 -4.13
C SER A 609 -34.12 47.24 -3.89
N GLU A 610 -33.38 46.44 -4.67
CA GLU A 610 -33.50 44.97 -4.65
C GLU A 610 -32.34 44.31 -3.90
N GLU A 611 -32.66 43.48 -2.89
CA GLU A 611 -31.70 42.79 -2.00
C GLU A 611 -30.69 41.90 -2.75
N ASN A 612 -31.06 41.40 -3.93
CA ASN A 612 -30.11 40.81 -4.86
C ASN A 612 -30.69 40.83 -6.29
N PRO A 613 -30.16 41.68 -7.20
CA PRO A 613 -30.62 41.73 -8.58
C PRO A 613 -30.32 40.42 -9.31
N ILE A 614 -29.32 39.64 -8.91
CA ILE A 614 -29.16 38.28 -9.45
C ILE A 614 -30.40 37.47 -9.09
N ASN A 615 -30.84 37.39 -7.84
CA ASN A 615 -31.96 36.51 -7.51
C ASN A 615 -33.25 36.90 -8.27
N TYR A 616 -33.56 38.19 -8.35
CA TYR A 616 -34.77 38.69 -9.03
C TYR A 616 -34.67 38.64 -10.57
N TRP A 617 -33.49 38.91 -11.16
CA TRP A 617 -33.30 38.89 -12.62
C TRP A 617 -32.99 37.47 -13.14
N TYR A 618 -32.16 36.70 -12.43
CA TYR A 618 -31.54 35.45 -12.88
C TYR A 618 -32.29 34.17 -12.54
N ASN A 619 -33.13 34.12 -11.49
CA ASN A 619 -33.87 32.88 -11.19
C ASN A 619 -35.22 32.88 -11.87
N ASP A 620 -36.07 33.88 -11.59
CA ASP A 620 -37.44 33.89 -12.07
C ASP A 620 -37.51 34.27 -13.57
N GLY A 621 -37.03 35.46 -13.94
CA GLY A 621 -37.07 35.92 -15.35
C GLY A 621 -36.29 35.02 -16.33
N LYS A 622 -35.22 34.39 -15.86
CA LYS A 622 -34.46 33.41 -16.66
C LYS A 622 -35.20 32.09 -16.85
N ALA A 623 -35.86 31.56 -15.82
CA ALA A 623 -36.63 30.33 -15.95
C ALA A 623 -37.76 30.53 -16.96
N VAL A 624 -38.47 31.67 -16.88
CA VAL A 624 -39.46 32.09 -17.89
C VAL A 624 -38.81 32.16 -19.29
N TYR A 625 -37.65 32.80 -19.44
CA TYR A 625 -36.99 32.94 -20.74
C TYR A 625 -36.47 31.60 -21.33
N GLU A 626 -35.91 30.72 -20.50
CA GLU A 626 -35.47 29.38 -20.92
C GLU A 626 -36.68 28.53 -21.34
N GLU A 627 -37.83 28.68 -20.67
CA GLU A 627 -39.09 28.06 -21.08
C GLU A 627 -39.65 28.67 -22.37
N LEU A 628 -39.61 29.99 -22.56
CA LEU A 628 -39.96 30.63 -23.84
C LEU A 628 -39.08 30.13 -24.99
N LEU A 629 -37.77 30.03 -24.79
CA LEU A 629 -36.85 29.45 -25.78
C LEU A 629 -37.15 27.97 -26.07
N LYS A 630 -37.57 27.21 -25.06
CA LYS A 630 -38.03 25.82 -25.22
C LYS A 630 -39.32 25.76 -26.04
N ILE A 631 -40.32 26.59 -25.75
CA ILE A 631 -41.57 26.71 -26.52
C ILE A 631 -41.25 27.06 -27.99
N ILE A 632 -40.31 27.99 -28.23
CA ILE A 632 -39.82 28.32 -29.59
C ILE A 632 -39.20 27.09 -30.26
N GLY A 633 -38.31 26.36 -29.56
CA GLY A 633 -37.64 25.17 -30.08
C GLY A 633 -38.58 23.98 -30.35
N GLU A 634 -39.62 23.80 -29.54
CA GLU A 634 -40.57 22.69 -29.66
C GLU A 634 -41.68 22.97 -30.70
N LYS A 635 -42.14 24.22 -30.83
CA LYS A 635 -43.30 24.56 -31.68
C LYS A 635 -42.98 25.31 -32.97
N TYR A 636 -41.86 26.03 -33.02
CA TYR A 636 -41.55 26.98 -34.10
C TYR A 636 -40.20 26.69 -34.81
N SER A 637 -39.53 25.59 -34.48
CA SER A 637 -38.21 25.21 -35.07
C SER A 637 -38.23 24.90 -36.57
N ASN A 638 -39.40 24.55 -37.12
CA ASN A 638 -39.53 24.10 -38.52
C ASN A 638 -39.97 25.21 -39.49
N ASN A 639 -40.19 26.45 -39.03
CA ASN A 639 -40.82 27.50 -39.83
C ASN A 639 -39.93 28.76 -39.92
N TRP A 640 -38.94 28.73 -40.82
CA TRP A 640 -37.88 29.76 -40.93
C TRP A 640 -38.41 31.19 -41.16
N ASN A 641 -39.55 31.37 -41.82
CA ASN A 641 -40.10 32.69 -42.16
C ASN A 641 -40.82 33.39 -40.99
N GLU A 642 -41.10 32.69 -39.89
CA GLU A 642 -41.82 33.25 -38.73
C GLU A 642 -40.87 33.66 -37.59
N TRP A 643 -39.63 33.15 -37.65
CA TRP A 643 -38.59 33.33 -36.64
C TRP A 643 -38.10 34.79 -36.53
N GLU A 644 -38.12 35.54 -37.63
CA GLU A 644 -37.57 36.90 -37.68
C GLU A 644 -38.50 37.99 -37.14
N ASN A 645 -39.82 37.77 -37.02
CA ASN A 645 -40.76 38.85 -36.70
C ASN A 645 -41.74 38.61 -35.53
N ASN A 646 -42.09 37.37 -35.15
CA ASN A 646 -43.09 37.15 -34.07
C ASN A 646 -42.86 35.93 -33.15
N ALA A 647 -41.83 35.10 -33.35
CA ALA A 647 -41.66 33.85 -32.59
C ALA A 647 -41.62 34.02 -31.06
N MET A 648 -40.95 35.07 -30.55
CA MET A 648 -40.92 35.38 -29.10
C MET A 648 -42.30 35.80 -28.58
N GLU A 649 -43.06 36.57 -29.35
CA GLU A 649 -44.38 37.05 -28.97
C GLU A 649 -45.43 35.93 -28.98
N ASN A 650 -45.33 35.02 -29.95
CA ASN A 650 -46.12 33.79 -29.98
C ASN A 650 -45.78 32.86 -28.80
N ALA A 651 -44.50 32.74 -28.43
CA ALA A 651 -44.08 31.96 -27.27
C ALA A 651 -44.60 32.53 -25.94
N LYS A 652 -44.65 33.87 -25.79
CA LYS A 652 -45.24 34.52 -24.61
C LYS A 652 -46.74 34.23 -24.46
N LYS A 653 -47.51 34.30 -25.56
CA LYS A 653 -48.93 33.95 -25.58
C LYS A 653 -49.16 32.47 -25.23
N GLU A 654 -48.29 31.60 -25.71
CA GLU A 654 -48.34 30.17 -25.36
C GLU A 654 -47.94 29.91 -23.90
N TYR A 655 -46.96 30.63 -23.37
CA TYR A 655 -46.60 30.59 -21.94
C TYR A 655 -47.78 31.06 -21.07
N GLU A 656 -48.44 32.16 -21.45
CA GLU A 656 -49.66 32.65 -20.77
C GLU A 656 -50.78 31.61 -20.81
N ARG A 657 -50.98 30.94 -21.95
CA ARG A 657 -51.94 29.84 -22.11
C ARG A 657 -51.61 28.61 -21.25
N ILE A 658 -50.33 28.36 -20.95
CA ILE A 658 -49.88 27.23 -20.12
C ILE A 658 -50.00 27.57 -18.63
N HIS A 659 -49.57 28.76 -18.21
CA HIS A 659 -49.39 29.15 -16.80
C HIS A 659 -50.52 30.03 -16.24
N GLY A 660 -51.44 30.51 -17.08
CA GLY A 660 -52.56 31.36 -16.65
C GLY A 660 -52.15 32.78 -16.21
N LYS A 661 -50.94 33.22 -16.59
CA LYS A 661 -50.38 34.55 -16.30
C LYS A 661 -49.38 34.95 -17.38
N GLU A 662 -49.24 36.25 -17.65
CA GLU A 662 -48.28 36.77 -18.62
C GLU A 662 -46.84 36.30 -18.33
N ALA A 663 -46.05 36.19 -19.39
CA ALA A 663 -44.64 35.81 -19.32
C ALA A 663 -43.77 36.98 -18.82
N ASP A 664 -43.80 37.21 -17.50
CA ASP A 664 -43.00 38.26 -16.86
C ASP A 664 -41.51 37.91 -16.87
N LEU A 665 -40.75 38.68 -17.64
CA LEU A 665 -39.29 38.62 -17.71
C LEU A 665 -38.62 39.63 -16.76
N GLY A 666 -39.40 40.47 -16.07
CA GLY A 666 -38.91 41.55 -15.20
C GLY A 666 -37.81 42.39 -15.85
N HIS A 667 -36.88 42.85 -15.01
CA HIS A 667 -35.70 43.61 -15.45
C HIS A 667 -34.69 42.78 -16.27
N PHE A 668 -34.79 41.45 -16.28
CA PHE A 668 -33.95 40.59 -17.12
C PHE A 668 -34.26 40.78 -18.62
N GLY A 669 -35.53 41.01 -18.97
CA GLY A 669 -35.94 41.40 -20.32
C GLY A 669 -35.36 42.76 -20.74
N GLU A 670 -35.28 43.73 -19.82
CA GLU A 670 -34.64 45.02 -20.08
C GLU A 670 -33.14 44.87 -20.34
N LEU A 671 -32.45 44.06 -19.54
CA LEU A 671 -31.00 43.84 -19.64
C LEU A 671 -30.58 43.07 -20.90
N LEU A 672 -31.48 42.36 -21.56
CA LEU A 672 -31.26 41.78 -22.90
C LEU A 672 -31.48 42.79 -24.03
N ASN A 673 -32.58 43.53 -23.99
CA ASN A 673 -33.01 44.36 -25.12
C ASN A 673 -32.27 45.70 -25.23
N ARG A 674 -31.54 46.11 -24.18
CA ARG A 674 -30.78 47.37 -24.15
C ARG A 674 -29.42 47.23 -24.84
N LYS A 675 -29.22 48.03 -25.90
CA LYS A 675 -28.00 48.16 -26.71
C LYS A 675 -26.85 48.89 -25.99
N TYR A 676 -26.53 48.51 -24.76
CA TYR A 676 -25.30 48.96 -24.10
C TYR A 676 -24.17 48.00 -24.43
N ASP A 677 -22.98 48.55 -24.64
CA ASP A 677 -21.76 47.79 -24.94
C ASP A 677 -20.85 47.65 -23.72
N VAL A 678 -20.97 48.52 -22.72
CA VAL A 678 -20.14 48.47 -21.51
C VAL A 678 -21.00 48.67 -20.28
N ILE A 679 -20.87 47.74 -19.33
CA ILE A 679 -21.61 47.76 -18.07
C ILE A 679 -20.69 47.45 -16.89
N ALA A 680 -21.05 47.95 -15.72
CA ALA A 680 -20.52 47.49 -14.44
C ALA A 680 -21.63 47.46 -13.39
N ILE A 681 -21.44 46.61 -12.39
CA ILE A 681 -22.33 46.46 -11.23
C ILE A 681 -21.48 46.60 -9.98
N ALA A 682 -22.01 47.22 -8.93
CA ALA A 682 -21.40 47.27 -7.60
C ALA A 682 -22.41 46.81 -6.53
N ARG A 683 -21.94 46.11 -5.49
CA ARG A 683 -22.72 45.82 -4.27
C ARG A 683 -22.32 46.80 -3.18
N ASN A 684 -23.30 47.33 -2.45
CA ASN A 684 -23.11 48.13 -1.25
C ASN A 684 -23.67 47.36 -0.05
N SER A 685 -22.83 47.17 0.99
CA SER A 685 -23.16 46.41 2.21
C SER A 685 -23.14 47.28 3.48
N SER A 686 -23.33 48.59 3.31
CA SER A 686 -23.36 49.57 4.40
C SER A 686 -24.48 49.29 5.41
N LYS A 687 -24.11 49.16 6.69
CA LYS A 687 -25.04 48.86 7.82
C LYS A 687 -26.00 49.99 8.19
N ASN A 688 -25.82 51.19 7.63
CA ASN A 688 -26.60 52.37 8.01
C ASN A 688 -27.79 52.58 7.07
N GLY A 689 -28.85 51.81 7.27
CA GLY A 689 -30.15 51.98 6.59
C GLY A 689 -30.98 50.70 6.58
N SER A 690 -32.25 50.80 6.17
CA SER A 690 -33.14 49.66 5.89
C SER A 690 -32.75 48.84 4.66
N ASN A 691 -31.57 49.11 4.10
CA ASN A 691 -31.21 48.86 2.70
C ASN A 691 -29.80 48.22 2.60
N GLY A 692 -29.47 47.32 3.52
CA GLY A 692 -28.28 46.48 3.37
C GLY A 692 -28.42 45.60 2.12
N ASP A 693 -27.33 45.40 1.39
CA ASP A 693 -27.29 44.65 0.13
C ASP A 693 -28.03 45.27 -1.06
N ILE A 694 -28.03 46.61 -1.15
CA ILE A 694 -28.29 47.28 -2.43
C ILE A 694 -27.19 46.92 -3.44
N TYR A 695 -27.61 46.60 -4.66
CA TYR A 695 -26.75 46.59 -5.84
C TYR A 695 -27.05 47.76 -6.76
N CYS A 696 -26.06 48.21 -7.52
CA CYS A 696 -26.17 49.32 -8.44
C CYS A 696 -25.56 48.96 -9.79
N LEU A 697 -26.22 49.30 -10.89
CA LEU A 697 -25.80 48.98 -12.25
C LEU A 697 -25.70 50.26 -13.07
N ASN A 698 -24.53 50.53 -13.63
CA ASN A 698 -24.32 51.64 -14.54
C ASN A 698 -23.81 51.14 -15.91
N ALA A 699 -24.18 51.87 -16.97
CA ALA A 699 -23.88 51.52 -18.35
C ALA A 699 -23.39 52.72 -19.16
N ASP A 700 -22.64 52.45 -20.23
CA ASP A 700 -22.12 53.46 -21.17
C ASP A 700 -22.00 52.88 -22.59
N ASP A 701 -21.82 53.76 -23.56
CA ASP A 701 -21.76 53.49 -25.00
C ASP A 701 -20.30 53.24 -25.46
N PHE A 702 -20.08 52.24 -26.32
CA PHE A 702 -18.73 51.96 -26.85
C PHE A 702 -18.10 53.15 -27.58
N ARG A 703 -18.88 54.09 -28.13
CA ARG A 703 -18.37 55.27 -28.85
C ARG A 703 -17.51 56.18 -27.97
N ASN A 704 -17.68 56.12 -26.65
CA ASN A 704 -16.88 56.86 -25.67
C ASN A 704 -15.53 56.19 -25.34
N TYR A 705 -15.37 54.89 -25.64
CA TYR A 705 -14.25 54.06 -25.15
C TYR A 705 -13.59 53.14 -26.22
N GLY A 706 -14.13 53.10 -27.43
CA GLY A 706 -13.83 52.08 -28.44
C GLY A 706 -14.57 50.76 -28.19
N ARG A 707 -14.56 49.84 -29.16
CA ARG A 707 -15.12 48.49 -28.98
C ARG A 707 -14.33 47.75 -27.90
N VAL A 708 -14.92 47.60 -26.71
CA VAL A 708 -14.30 46.93 -25.55
C VAL A 708 -14.30 45.41 -25.76
N SER A 709 -13.35 44.88 -26.53
CA SER A 709 -13.09 43.43 -26.64
C SER A 709 -12.24 42.89 -25.48
N SER A 710 -11.94 43.74 -24.48
CA SER A 710 -10.86 43.53 -23.54
C SER A 710 -11.38 43.03 -22.19
N ASP A 711 -11.34 41.71 -22.00
CA ASP A 711 -11.79 41.10 -20.75
C ASP A 711 -10.76 41.32 -19.63
N TYR A 712 -11.14 42.17 -18.67
CA TYR A 712 -10.35 42.46 -17.48
C TYR A 712 -10.18 41.25 -16.54
N ALA A 713 -10.85 40.12 -16.77
CA ALA A 713 -10.75 38.91 -15.96
C ALA A 713 -9.32 38.47 -15.64
N GLY A 714 -8.40 38.55 -16.61
CA GLY A 714 -7.00 38.20 -16.38
C GLY A 714 -6.32 39.04 -15.28
N PHE A 715 -6.75 40.28 -15.05
CA PHE A 715 -6.29 41.09 -13.91
C PHE A 715 -6.93 40.66 -12.61
N PHE A 716 -8.25 40.43 -12.58
CA PHE A 716 -8.96 39.99 -11.38
C PHE A 716 -8.45 38.63 -10.88
N GLU A 717 -8.25 37.65 -11.76
CA GLU A 717 -7.72 36.34 -11.37
C GLU A 717 -6.28 36.41 -10.85
N ARG A 718 -5.41 37.21 -11.49
CA ARG A 718 -4.06 37.46 -10.96
C ARG A 718 -4.10 38.21 -9.62
N TYR A 719 -4.99 39.18 -9.46
CA TYR A 719 -5.13 39.93 -8.21
C TYR A 719 -5.66 39.05 -7.06
N LYS A 720 -6.63 38.18 -7.35
CA LYS A 720 -7.16 37.14 -6.44
C LYS A 720 -6.07 36.20 -5.94
N HIS A 721 -5.11 35.85 -6.81
CA HIS A 721 -3.95 35.04 -6.45
C HIS A 721 -2.99 35.79 -5.50
N ILE A 722 -2.58 37.02 -5.85
CA ILE A 722 -1.61 37.80 -5.06
C ILE A 722 -2.19 38.50 -3.82
N THR A 723 -3.47 38.28 -3.53
CA THR A 723 -4.13 38.66 -2.27
C THR A 723 -4.47 37.44 -1.41
N ASN A 724 -4.20 36.22 -1.89
CA ASN A 724 -4.34 34.98 -1.13
C ASN A 724 -3.01 34.63 -0.44
N LYS A 725 -2.86 35.07 0.82
CA LYS A 725 -1.66 34.84 1.66
C LYS A 725 -1.25 33.37 1.74
N ASP A 726 -2.21 32.47 1.91
CA ASP A 726 -1.96 31.03 1.99
C ASP A 726 -1.45 30.44 0.67
N GLN A 727 -1.96 30.94 -0.47
CA GLN A 727 -1.46 30.54 -1.78
C GLN A 727 -0.05 31.06 -2.03
N LEU A 728 0.22 32.34 -1.72
CA LEU A 728 1.57 32.91 -1.84
C LEU A 728 2.60 32.19 -0.96
N LEU A 729 2.22 31.77 0.26
CA LEU A 729 3.07 30.94 1.12
C LEU A 729 3.34 29.55 0.54
N ARG A 730 2.36 28.93 -0.15
CA ARG A 730 2.57 27.67 -0.89
C ARG A 730 3.51 27.87 -2.08
N ASP A 731 3.31 28.93 -2.87
CA ASP A 731 4.14 29.27 -4.02
C ASP A 731 5.60 29.52 -3.60
N LYS A 732 5.81 30.33 -2.56
CA LYS A 732 7.13 30.58 -1.95
C LYS A 732 7.82 29.27 -1.57
N LYS A 733 7.11 28.39 -0.83
CA LYS A 733 7.65 27.10 -0.41
C LYS A 733 8.00 26.19 -1.60
N SER A 734 7.24 26.25 -2.69
CA SER A 734 7.56 25.53 -3.93
C SER A 734 8.87 26.05 -4.54
N LEU A 735 9.00 27.38 -4.67
CA LEU A 735 10.20 28.02 -5.22
C LEU A 735 11.45 27.77 -4.36
N GLU A 736 11.33 27.80 -3.03
CA GLU A 736 12.40 27.42 -2.10
C GLU A 736 12.78 25.94 -2.25
N THR A 737 11.80 25.06 -2.51
CA THR A 737 12.05 23.62 -2.77
C THR A 737 12.79 23.42 -4.10
N ASP A 738 12.42 24.16 -5.14
CA ASP A 738 13.09 24.10 -6.44
C ASP A 738 14.50 24.69 -6.37
N LEU A 739 14.71 25.78 -5.62
CA LEU A 739 16.05 26.33 -5.34
C LEU A 739 16.95 25.30 -4.65
N ASN A 740 16.45 24.67 -3.58
CA ASN A 740 17.17 23.62 -2.86
C ASN A 740 17.50 22.42 -3.77
N ARG A 741 16.61 22.08 -4.72
CA ARG A 741 16.85 21.01 -5.70
C ARG A 741 17.97 21.37 -6.67
N GLU A 742 18.00 22.60 -7.19
CA GLU A 742 19.10 23.06 -8.06
C GLU A 742 20.45 23.12 -7.32
N GLU A 743 20.47 23.57 -6.07
CA GLU A 743 21.68 23.53 -5.24
C GLU A 743 22.16 22.10 -4.96
N MET A 744 21.24 21.17 -4.70
CA MET A 744 21.54 19.76 -4.54
C MET A 744 22.11 19.16 -5.82
N TYR A 745 21.52 19.42 -6.99
CA TYR A 745 22.04 18.92 -8.28
C TYR A 745 23.42 19.48 -8.61
N LYS A 746 23.68 20.75 -8.32
CA LYS A 746 25.03 21.32 -8.42
C LYS A 746 26.01 20.56 -7.53
N LYS A 747 25.67 20.38 -6.25
CA LYS A 747 26.52 19.67 -5.28
C LYS A 747 26.80 18.22 -5.71
N GLU A 748 25.80 17.49 -6.20
CA GLU A 748 25.98 16.15 -6.74
C GLU A 748 26.96 16.11 -7.92
N ARG A 749 26.94 17.10 -8.83
CA ARG A 749 27.88 17.16 -9.96
C ARG A 749 29.32 17.40 -9.48
N GLU A 750 29.50 18.32 -8.53
CA GLU A 750 30.80 18.58 -7.89
C GLU A 750 31.34 17.32 -7.18
N GLU A 751 30.49 16.61 -6.44
CA GLU A 751 30.82 15.35 -5.77
C GLU A 751 31.18 14.23 -6.76
N ARG A 752 30.47 14.09 -7.88
CA ARG A 752 30.80 13.12 -8.94
C ARG A 752 32.14 13.42 -9.62
N ILE A 753 32.50 14.69 -9.81
CA ILE A 753 33.85 15.05 -10.33
C ILE A 753 34.92 14.70 -9.28
N LYS A 754 34.63 14.90 -7.99
CA LYS A 754 35.54 14.54 -6.89
C LYS A 754 35.73 13.03 -6.75
N SER A 755 34.67 12.23 -6.90
CA SER A 755 34.76 10.75 -6.83
C SER A 755 35.58 10.18 -7.99
N LEU A 756 35.39 10.69 -9.21
CA LEU A 756 36.19 10.24 -10.37
C LEU A 756 37.68 10.52 -10.21
N LYS A 757 38.08 11.65 -9.60
CA LYS A 757 39.48 11.92 -9.24
C LYS A 757 40.06 10.91 -8.23
N ASN A 758 39.23 10.22 -7.46
CA ASN A 758 39.63 9.20 -6.49
C ASN A 758 39.63 7.77 -7.07
N TYR A 759 39.41 7.62 -8.38
CA TYR A 759 39.19 6.33 -9.04
C TYR A 759 38.03 5.58 -8.37
N GLU A 760 36.85 6.20 -8.42
CA GLU A 760 35.56 5.67 -7.95
C GLU A 760 34.63 5.52 -9.17
N ASP A 761 34.48 4.28 -9.59
CA ASP A 761 33.59 3.80 -10.64
C ASP A 761 32.93 2.49 -10.21
N SER A 762 31.99 1.98 -11.01
CA SER A 762 31.21 0.79 -10.66
C SER A 762 32.05 -0.45 -10.33
N GLU A 763 33.27 -0.57 -10.89
CA GLU A 763 34.11 -1.75 -10.72
C GLU A 763 34.98 -1.63 -9.46
N THR A 764 35.57 -0.46 -9.21
CA THR A 764 36.23 -0.16 -7.93
C THR A 764 35.24 -0.12 -6.76
N ASP A 765 34.02 0.38 -6.95
CA ASP A 765 32.96 0.36 -5.93
C ASP A 765 32.53 -1.07 -5.58
N GLN A 766 32.36 -1.94 -6.58
CA GLN A 766 32.07 -3.36 -6.34
C GLN A 766 33.19 -4.02 -5.53
N ILE A 767 34.45 -3.80 -5.89
CA ILE A 767 35.59 -4.34 -5.15
C ILE A 767 35.65 -3.77 -3.71
N ARG A 768 35.41 -2.46 -3.52
CA ARG A 768 35.33 -1.83 -2.18
C ARG A 768 34.11 -2.29 -1.38
N MET A 769 33.02 -2.72 -2.02
CA MET A 769 31.90 -3.36 -1.34
C MET A 769 32.32 -4.72 -0.80
N GLU A 770 32.87 -5.61 -1.63
CA GLU A 770 33.35 -6.93 -1.19
C GLU A 770 34.35 -6.81 -0.03
N ILE A 771 35.31 -5.87 -0.12
CA ILE A 771 36.25 -5.55 0.97
C ILE A 771 35.50 -5.19 2.26
N ARG A 772 34.55 -4.25 2.22
CA ARG A 772 33.78 -3.82 3.41
C ARG A 772 32.90 -4.93 3.99
N TRP A 773 32.29 -5.76 3.15
CA TRP A 773 31.51 -6.92 3.60
C TRP A 773 32.41 -7.91 4.35
N ILE A 774 33.56 -8.25 3.78
CA ILE A 774 34.53 -9.17 4.41
C ILE A 774 35.11 -8.57 5.70
N GLU A 775 35.41 -7.27 5.75
CA GLU A 775 35.92 -6.60 6.96
C GLU A 775 34.88 -6.57 8.09
N ASN A 776 33.61 -6.30 7.78
CA ASN A 776 32.52 -6.34 8.77
C ASN A 776 32.28 -7.76 9.30
N ASP A 777 32.26 -8.76 8.41
CA ASP A 777 32.12 -10.16 8.79
C ASP A 777 33.31 -10.65 9.63
N LEU A 778 34.54 -10.28 9.27
CA LEU A 778 35.75 -10.56 10.06
C LEU A 778 35.67 -9.97 11.45
N ALA A 779 35.35 -8.68 11.59
CA ALA A 779 35.25 -8.02 12.90
C ALA A 779 34.21 -8.69 13.81
N LYS A 780 33.09 -9.14 13.22
CA LYS A 780 32.06 -9.91 13.93
C LYS A 780 32.57 -11.31 14.33
N TRP A 781 33.14 -12.06 13.39
CA TRP A 781 33.60 -13.43 13.65
C TRP A 781 34.77 -13.48 14.62
N GLU A 782 35.71 -12.54 14.56
CA GLU A 782 36.83 -12.46 15.51
C GLU A 782 36.34 -12.18 16.93
N LYS A 783 35.36 -11.27 17.10
CA LYS A 783 34.71 -11.04 18.39
C LYS A 783 33.99 -12.29 18.91
N GLU A 784 33.16 -12.92 18.08
CA GLU A 784 32.49 -14.18 18.44
C GLU A 784 33.49 -15.29 18.81
N GLN A 785 34.65 -15.35 18.16
CA GLN A 785 35.71 -16.31 18.48
C GLN A 785 36.42 -16.00 19.80
N GLN A 786 36.66 -14.72 20.10
CA GLN A 786 37.20 -14.32 21.41
C GLN A 786 36.25 -14.70 22.55
N GLU A 787 34.95 -14.47 22.38
CA GLU A 787 33.90 -14.86 23.34
C GLU A 787 33.83 -16.40 23.51
N LYS A 788 33.88 -17.16 22.40
CA LYS A 788 33.89 -18.63 22.42
C LYS A 788 35.13 -19.19 23.12
N LYS A 789 36.32 -18.62 22.86
CA LYS A 789 37.57 -19.00 23.54
C LYS A 789 37.52 -18.74 25.04
N ALA A 790 37.09 -17.54 25.45
CA ALA A 790 36.94 -17.20 26.87
C ALA A 790 35.93 -18.13 27.59
N ALA A 791 34.82 -18.49 26.93
CA ALA A 791 33.87 -19.46 27.47
C ALA A 791 34.43 -20.89 27.53
N TYR A 792 35.29 -21.29 26.58
CA TYR A 792 35.98 -22.58 26.58
C TYR A 792 36.99 -22.67 27.73
N ASP A 793 37.81 -21.64 27.91
CA ASP A 793 38.79 -21.57 29.00
C ASP A 793 38.13 -21.49 30.38
N LYS A 794 36.91 -20.93 30.49
CA LYS A 794 36.11 -20.95 31.72
C LYS A 794 35.44 -22.31 32.01
N LEU A 795 35.15 -23.11 30.98
CA LEU A 795 34.64 -24.47 31.12
C LEU A 795 35.75 -25.49 31.39
N LYS A 796 36.97 -25.15 30.96
CA LYS A 796 38.16 -26.00 30.99
C LYS A 796 38.51 -26.48 32.38
#